data_AF-A0A9D6TKK5-F1
#
_entry.id   AF-A0A9D6TKK5-F1
#
_cell.length_a   1.000
_cell.length_b   1.000
_cell.length_c   1.000
_cell.angle_alpha   90.00
_cell.angle_beta   90.00
_cell.angle_gamma   90.00
#
_symmetry.space_group_name_H-M   'P 1'
#
loop_
_entity.id
_entity.type
_entity.pdbx_description
1 polymer ?
#
loop_
_entity_poly.entity_id
_entity_poly.type
_entity_poly.pdbx_seq_one_letter_code
_entity_poly.pdbx_strand_id
1 'polypeptide(L)'
;MQTLLPALIGLCLATSRPLLAAAATASPGARSILVVDNSAGNDVSLIDTATNRVIGSIETGAAPHGLGASPDGTRLYVTSEGEDRILAFDLTTATLLWERPVSGRANEIAVTADGRFIYVPIRSADYVEVIDTELRRTIGSITVGPSPHNAYRAPQGKWIYATSMGGASVAIIDIATQAVVATIPVGGVPRPAVMSRDERLLYVQLTGLHGFVVADVAARKVVSRVELPPADVSRVSTYGYTPSHGIALRPDGRQLWITDVYGGHAEGFSLPEHTLIATVKTGDASDWLEFSSDGRWLYVGNAGSNDVSVVDTEQRREVARVPVGLGPKRLLAVQVPRGMGGPGEPGWDRAAARPATTDYHLKGAGLISCTTGSFQDKFAAGEIAAESVPALYRKLGVLGVELEARHVRSWDRATLDRIVGALQREKRILTALDVAAHLVSEDDEANQRQIAECRRLMWAARHLGAPTVVLALGKTGAGDRADSGQGVERAIVALRQLVPLAKQLGLRLAIENAPGPAMSADAILRMIQSTDPAWVGVCFNFGQWKDPAALRSAIEKLRPHVFHTHVAGMGFDRFGNDNSIDYAYALPAMAQGGFGGALSIRYQGRGEPERGVAGLRDLLVKLWISKRTAVAIGKPLPGPTP
;
A
#
# COMPACT_ATOMS: atom_id res chain seq x y z
N MET A 1 -43.87 67.39 -42.68
CA MET A 1 -42.57 68.08 -42.50
C MET A 1 -42.15 67.82 -41.07
N GLN A 2 -41.19 66.90 -40.86
CA GLN A 2 -39.85 67.22 -40.32
C GLN A 2 -39.96 67.95 -38.97
N THR A 3 -39.61 67.37 -37.80
CA THR A 3 -38.33 66.73 -37.47
C THR A 3 -38.35 66.07 -36.06
N LEU A 4 -37.51 65.03 -35.92
CA LEU A 4 -36.69 64.63 -34.74
C LEU A 4 -37.36 64.09 -33.45
N LEU A 5 -37.26 62.76 -33.28
CA LEU A 5 -37.10 62.08 -31.98
C LEU A 5 -35.63 62.18 -31.51
N PRO A 6 -35.39 62.21 -30.19
CA PRO A 6 -34.39 61.30 -29.64
C PRO A 6 -34.87 60.52 -28.42
N ALA A 7 -34.26 59.35 -28.27
CA ALA A 7 -34.49 58.32 -27.26
C ALA A 7 -34.17 58.79 -25.84
N LEU A 8 -35.03 58.41 -24.89
CA LEU A 8 -34.76 58.49 -23.45
C LEU A 8 -33.80 57.36 -23.04
N ILE A 9 -32.55 57.73 -22.73
CA ILE A 9 -31.63 56.91 -21.95
C ILE A 9 -31.95 57.13 -20.47
N GLY A 10 -32.57 56.14 -19.83
CA GLY A 10 -32.73 56.09 -18.38
C GLY A 10 -31.42 55.67 -17.72
N LEU A 11 -30.78 56.60 -17.02
CA LEU A 11 -29.59 56.39 -16.20
C LEU A 11 -29.98 55.69 -14.89
N CYS A 12 -29.95 54.36 -14.85
CA CYS A 12 -30.00 53.61 -13.59
C CYS A 12 -28.60 53.59 -12.96
N LEU A 13 -28.34 54.49 -12.02
CA LEU A 13 -27.22 54.40 -11.09
C LEU A 13 -27.44 53.20 -10.15
N ALA A 14 -26.93 52.02 -10.54
CA ALA A 14 -26.76 50.91 -9.63
C ALA A 14 -25.54 51.19 -8.75
N THR A 15 -25.77 51.58 -7.51
CA THR A 15 -24.72 51.64 -6.48
C THR A 15 -24.20 50.23 -6.24
N SER A 16 -23.00 49.93 -6.75
CA SER A 16 -22.27 48.70 -6.44
C SER A 16 -21.87 48.71 -4.97
N ARG A 17 -22.63 48.00 -4.13
CA ARG A 17 -22.12 47.58 -2.83
C ARG A 17 -21.03 46.53 -3.08
N PRO A 18 -19.79 46.72 -2.60
CA PRO A 18 -18.83 45.63 -2.64
C PRO A 18 -19.36 44.49 -1.77
N LEU A 19 -19.49 43.30 -2.35
CA LEU A 19 -19.56 42.07 -1.55
C LEU A 19 -18.23 41.99 -0.81
N LEU A 20 -18.22 42.36 0.48
CA LEU A 20 -17.18 41.85 1.36
C LEU A 20 -17.36 40.34 1.37
N ALA A 21 -16.36 39.63 0.84
CA ALA A 21 -16.18 38.22 1.12
C ALA A 21 -16.16 38.08 2.65
N ALA A 22 -17.19 37.46 3.22
CA ALA A 22 -17.13 37.02 4.59
C ALA A 22 -15.96 36.05 4.68
N ALA A 23 -14.88 36.48 5.34
CA ALA A 23 -13.87 35.55 5.79
C ALA A 23 -14.61 34.47 6.57
N ALA A 24 -14.44 33.20 6.17
CA ALA A 24 -14.93 32.08 6.95
C ALA A 24 -14.20 32.11 8.30
N THR A 25 -14.75 32.86 9.25
CA THR A 25 -14.35 32.79 10.65
C THR A 25 -14.66 31.36 11.08
N ALA A 26 -13.63 30.60 11.42
CA ALA A 26 -13.80 29.28 12.03
C ALA A 26 -14.86 29.41 13.13
N SER A 27 -15.97 28.68 12.96
CA SER A 27 -17.07 28.74 13.92
C SER A 27 -16.52 28.39 15.29
N PRO A 28 -16.75 29.21 16.34
CA PRO A 28 -16.33 28.91 17.70
C PRO A 28 -16.83 27.51 18.07
N GLY A 29 -15.91 26.53 18.09
CA GLY A 29 -16.24 25.14 18.33
C GLY A 29 -15.75 24.12 17.29
N ALA A 30 -15.36 24.47 16.07
CA ALA A 30 -14.90 23.44 15.11
C ALA A 30 -13.74 22.58 15.67
N ARG A 31 -13.80 21.26 15.48
CA ARG A 31 -12.73 20.31 15.83
C ARG A 31 -11.93 20.01 14.56
N SER A 32 -10.61 20.11 14.67
CA SER A 32 -9.71 19.80 13.56
C SER A 32 -9.32 18.31 13.59
N ILE A 33 -9.58 17.60 12.49
CA ILE A 33 -9.23 16.20 12.28
C ILE A 33 -8.23 16.13 11.12
N LEU A 34 -7.15 15.39 11.30
CA LEU A 34 -6.25 15.02 10.23
C LEU A 34 -6.66 13.65 9.69
N VAL A 35 -7.02 13.60 8.41
CA VAL A 35 -7.28 12.36 7.68
C VAL A 35 -6.01 11.95 6.99
N VAL A 36 -5.61 10.68 7.14
CA VAL A 36 -4.37 10.14 6.59
C VAL A 36 -4.72 8.93 5.73
N ASP A 37 -4.40 8.97 4.43
CA ASP A 37 -4.58 7.79 3.59
C ASP A 37 -3.50 6.74 3.87
N ASN A 38 -3.87 5.48 3.99
CA ASN A 38 -2.90 4.40 4.17
C ASN A 38 -2.80 3.63 2.87
N SER A 39 -2.04 4.20 1.93
CA SER A 39 -2.02 3.77 0.52
C SER A 39 -1.46 2.38 0.25
N ALA A 40 -0.69 1.83 1.20
CA ALA A 40 -0.30 0.43 1.15
C ALA A 40 -1.36 -0.46 1.82
N GLY A 41 -2.22 0.08 2.68
CA GLY A 41 -3.36 -0.61 3.28
C GLY A 41 -4.67 -0.41 2.51
N ASN A 42 -5.77 -0.54 3.26
CA ASN A 42 -7.14 -0.51 2.74
C ASN A 42 -8.03 0.52 3.48
N ASP A 43 -7.42 1.42 4.24
CA ASP A 43 -8.11 2.32 5.15
C ASP A 43 -7.52 3.74 5.16
N VAL A 44 -8.23 4.66 5.81
CA VAL A 44 -7.71 5.97 6.18
C VAL A 44 -7.71 6.08 7.70
N SER A 45 -6.66 6.63 8.29
CA SER A 45 -6.60 6.91 9.72
C SER A 45 -7.11 8.32 10.02
N LEU A 46 -7.88 8.45 11.10
CA LEU A 46 -8.36 9.74 11.60
C LEU A 46 -7.57 10.09 12.86
N ILE A 47 -6.95 11.27 12.88
CA ILE A 47 -6.18 11.78 14.01
C ILE A 47 -6.83 13.07 14.53
N ASP A 48 -7.05 13.15 15.84
CA ASP A 48 -7.42 14.41 16.48
C ASP A 48 -6.17 15.28 16.64
N THR A 49 -6.15 16.44 15.96
CA THR A 49 -4.99 17.33 15.97
C THR A 49 -4.78 18.03 17.30
N ALA A 50 -5.79 18.08 18.18
CA ALA A 50 -5.64 18.67 19.51
C ALA A 50 -4.85 17.76 20.46
N THR A 51 -4.97 16.44 20.29
CA THR A 51 -4.36 15.44 21.17
C THR A 51 -3.27 14.62 20.49
N ASN A 52 -3.13 14.73 19.17
CA ASN A 52 -2.26 13.92 18.31
C ASN A 52 -2.46 12.41 18.54
N ARG A 53 -3.72 11.99 18.64
CA ARG A 53 -4.10 10.58 18.83
C ARG A 53 -4.96 10.11 17.66
N VAL A 54 -4.70 8.88 17.22
CA VAL A 54 -5.63 8.18 16.34
C VAL A 54 -6.93 7.98 17.09
N ILE A 55 -8.00 8.44 16.48
CA ILE A 55 -9.35 8.44 17.03
C ILE A 55 -10.23 7.41 16.33
N GLY A 56 -9.87 6.97 15.12
CA GLY A 56 -10.52 5.87 14.41
C GLY A 56 -9.90 5.66 13.02
N SER A 57 -10.49 4.76 12.24
CA SER A 57 -10.15 4.56 10.83
C SER A 57 -11.39 4.24 10.01
N ILE A 58 -11.34 4.52 8.70
CA ILE A 58 -12.42 4.22 7.77
C ILE A 58 -11.88 3.25 6.71
N GLU A 59 -12.55 2.12 6.50
CA GLU A 59 -12.22 1.21 5.40
C GLU A 59 -12.66 1.80 4.06
N THR A 60 -11.76 1.80 3.08
CA THR A 60 -11.97 2.48 1.78
C THR A 60 -11.80 1.54 0.58
N GLY A 61 -11.27 0.33 0.81
CA GLY A 61 -10.83 -0.58 -0.25
C GLY A 61 -9.35 -0.39 -0.56
N ALA A 62 -8.85 -1.19 -1.50
CA ALA A 62 -7.42 -1.30 -1.74
C ALA A 62 -6.78 0.00 -2.23
N ALA A 63 -5.60 0.31 -1.69
CA ALA A 63 -4.76 1.44 -2.08
C ALA A 63 -5.51 2.78 -2.17
N PRO A 64 -6.01 3.31 -1.04
CA PRO A 64 -6.51 4.69 -1.00
C PRO A 64 -5.39 5.64 -1.41
N HIS A 65 -5.72 6.59 -2.28
CA HIS A 65 -4.69 7.40 -2.94
C HIS A 65 -5.19 8.80 -3.32
N GLY A 66 -6.22 9.31 -2.67
CA GLY A 66 -6.73 10.65 -2.95
C GLY A 66 -7.71 11.04 -1.87
N LEU A 67 -7.55 12.23 -1.30
CA LEU A 67 -8.39 12.74 -0.22
C LEU A 67 -8.99 14.08 -0.61
N GLY A 68 -10.28 14.28 -0.32
CA GLY A 68 -10.93 15.57 -0.44
C GLY A 68 -12.07 15.68 0.55
N ALA A 69 -12.37 16.89 1.04
CA ALA A 69 -13.49 17.11 1.95
C ALA A 69 -14.51 18.07 1.36
N SER A 70 -15.77 17.93 1.77
CA SER A 70 -16.77 18.97 1.51
C SER A 70 -16.41 20.25 2.28
N PRO A 71 -16.81 21.44 1.79
CA PRO A 71 -16.46 22.72 2.41
C PRO A 71 -16.98 22.88 3.85
N ASP A 72 -18.09 22.23 4.18
CA ASP A 72 -18.69 22.19 5.52
C ASP A 72 -18.00 21.18 6.47
N GLY A 73 -17.02 20.42 5.97
CA GLY A 73 -16.26 19.43 6.73
C GLY A 73 -17.04 18.18 7.12
N THR A 74 -18.25 17.97 6.58
CA THR A 74 -19.12 16.84 6.96
C THR A 74 -18.88 15.60 6.11
N ARG A 75 -18.33 15.73 4.90
CA ARG A 75 -18.07 14.62 3.98
C ARG A 75 -16.60 14.47 3.66
N LEU A 76 -16.14 13.23 3.62
CA LEU A 76 -14.82 12.84 3.12
C LEU A 76 -15.00 12.05 1.82
N TYR A 77 -14.26 12.44 0.79
CA TYR A 77 -14.16 11.73 -0.47
C TYR A 77 -12.79 11.05 -0.55
N VAL A 78 -12.79 9.76 -0.88
CA VAL A 78 -11.58 8.95 -0.99
C VAL A 78 -11.58 8.19 -2.30
N THR A 79 -10.48 8.28 -3.06
CA THR A 79 -10.28 7.42 -4.23
C THR A 79 -9.55 6.14 -3.84
N SER A 80 -10.10 4.99 -4.22
CA SER A 80 -9.41 3.70 -4.19
C SER A 80 -8.77 3.44 -5.56
N GLU A 81 -7.46 3.66 -5.67
CA GLU A 81 -6.71 3.38 -6.91
C GLU A 81 -6.62 1.86 -7.15
N GLY A 82 -6.73 1.06 -6.09
CA GLY A 82 -6.70 -0.39 -6.16
C GLY A 82 -7.91 -0.97 -6.90
N GLU A 83 -9.07 -0.36 -6.71
CA GLU A 83 -10.37 -0.86 -7.16
C GLU A 83 -11.08 0.05 -8.16
N ASP A 84 -10.39 1.09 -8.67
CA ASP A 84 -10.87 2.01 -9.69
C ASP A 84 -12.25 2.61 -9.32
N ARG A 85 -12.38 3.09 -8.07
CA ARG A 85 -13.62 3.70 -7.55
C ARG A 85 -13.34 4.90 -6.66
N ILE A 86 -14.38 5.70 -6.42
CA ILE A 86 -14.41 6.77 -5.43
C ILE A 86 -15.54 6.50 -4.42
N LEU A 87 -15.25 6.81 -3.15
CA LEU A 87 -16.14 6.62 -2.03
C LEU A 87 -16.37 7.96 -1.34
N ALA A 88 -17.59 8.18 -0.86
CA ALA A 88 -17.95 9.31 -0.02
C ALA A 88 -18.41 8.81 1.33
N PHE A 89 -17.83 9.34 2.40
CA PHE A 89 -18.14 9.02 3.78
C PHE A 89 -18.69 10.25 4.47
N ASP A 90 -19.58 10.02 5.43
CA ASP A 90 -19.90 10.98 6.45
C ASP A 90 -18.74 10.98 7.46
N LEU A 91 -18.05 12.11 7.58
CA LEU A 91 -16.88 12.23 8.45
C LEU A 91 -17.27 12.34 9.93
N THR A 92 -18.54 12.63 10.20
CA THR A 92 -19.09 12.75 11.55
C THR A 92 -19.59 11.44 12.12
N THR A 93 -19.87 10.44 11.30
CA THR A 93 -20.24 9.08 11.75
C THR A 93 -19.29 8.00 11.25
N ALA A 94 -18.33 8.35 10.39
CA ALA A 94 -17.46 7.42 9.69
C ALA A 94 -18.20 6.39 8.80
N THR A 95 -19.43 6.70 8.37
CA THR A 95 -20.25 5.78 7.56
C THR A 95 -20.17 6.08 6.07
N LEU A 96 -20.20 5.04 5.24
CA LEU A 96 -20.28 5.18 3.78
C LEU A 96 -21.62 5.79 3.37
N LEU A 97 -21.58 6.91 2.63
CA LEU A 97 -22.75 7.57 2.05
C LEU A 97 -23.07 7.05 0.65
N TRP A 98 -22.04 6.89 -0.17
CA TRP A 98 -22.13 6.32 -1.51
C TRP A 98 -20.74 5.95 -2.03
N GLU A 99 -20.70 5.04 -2.98
CA GLU A 99 -19.51 4.73 -3.77
C GLU A 99 -19.88 4.59 -5.25
N ARG A 100 -18.90 4.71 -6.12
CA ARG A 100 -19.09 4.51 -7.56
C ARG A 100 -17.80 4.19 -8.30
N PRO A 101 -17.87 3.41 -9.39
CA PRO A 101 -16.72 3.20 -10.25
C PRO A 101 -16.30 4.50 -10.92
N VAL A 102 -15.00 4.61 -11.19
CA VAL A 102 -14.41 5.57 -12.13
C VAL A 102 -13.79 4.77 -13.29
N SER A 103 -13.37 5.45 -14.36
CA SER A 103 -12.86 4.78 -15.57
C SER A 103 -11.48 4.11 -15.42
N GLY A 104 -10.78 4.28 -14.29
CA GLY A 104 -9.48 3.65 -14.08
C GLY A 104 -8.77 4.15 -12.81
N ARG A 105 -7.43 4.21 -12.88
CA ARG A 105 -6.56 4.46 -11.71
C ARG A 105 -6.69 5.90 -11.19
N ALA A 106 -7.68 6.14 -10.34
CA ALA A 106 -7.88 7.43 -9.68
C ALA A 106 -6.70 7.82 -8.78
N ASN A 107 -6.54 9.13 -8.56
CA ASN A 107 -5.42 9.70 -7.81
C ASN A 107 -5.85 10.96 -7.05
N GLU A 108 -4.93 11.88 -6.69
CA GLU A 108 -5.30 13.01 -5.82
C GLU A 108 -6.40 13.87 -6.42
N ILE A 109 -7.47 14.06 -5.65
CA ILE A 109 -8.68 14.75 -6.11
C ILE A 109 -8.69 16.21 -5.68
N ALA A 110 -9.46 17.02 -6.40
CA ALA A 110 -9.82 18.37 -5.96
C ALA A 110 -11.34 18.49 -5.87
N VAL A 111 -11.84 19.01 -4.74
CA VAL A 111 -13.25 19.34 -4.54
C VAL A 111 -13.44 20.84 -4.77
N THR A 112 -14.51 21.28 -5.43
CA THR A 112 -14.80 22.71 -5.61
C THR A 112 -15.17 23.40 -4.29
N ALA A 113 -15.04 24.73 -4.24
CA ALA A 113 -15.28 25.50 -3.01
C ALA A 113 -16.74 25.48 -2.54
N ASP A 114 -17.68 25.21 -3.45
CA ASP A 114 -19.10 24.98 -3.16
C ASP A 114 -19.42 23.49 -2.87
N GLY A 115 -18.43 22.60 -2.98
CA GLY A 115 -18.59 21.16 -2.76
C GLY A 115 -19.31 20.40 -3.87
N ARG A 116 -19.70 21.07 -4.95
CA ARG A 116 -20.55 20.50 -6.01
C ARG A 116 -19.81 19.52 -6.91
N PHE A 117 -18.55 19.76 -7.22
CA PHE A 117 -17.78 18.93 -8.15
C PHE A 117 -16.51 18.37 -7.52
N ILE A 118 -16.20 17.13 -7.89
CA ILE A 118 -14.92 16.46 -7.62
C ILE A 118 -14.21 16.23 -8.95
N TYR A 119 -12.97 16.69 -9.04
CA TYR A 119 -12.07 16.47 -10.16
C TYR A 119 -11.14 15.31 -9.82
N VAL A 120 -11.27 14.21 -10.57
CA VAL A 120 -10.56 12.94 -10.33
C VAL A 120 -9.58 12.66 -11.46
N PRO A 121 -8.26 12.84 -11.26
CA PRO A 121 -7.25 12.44 -12.23
C PRO A 121 -7.25 10.92 -12.44
N ILE A 122 -7.37 10.48 -13.70
CA ILE A 122 -7.33 9.06 -14.06
C ILE A 122 -5.95 8.75 -14.65
N ARG A 123 -5.07 8.18 -13.84
CA ARG A 123 -3.64 8.04 -14.15
C ARG A 123 -3.33 7.04 -15.26
N SER A 124 -4.27 6.12 -15.53
CA SER A 124 -4.25 5.19 -16.67
C SER A 124 -4.81 5.80 -17.96
N ALA A 125 -5.23 7.07 -17.94
CA ALA A 125 -5.79 7.81 -19.07
C ALA A 125 -5.02 9.13 -19.28
N ASP A 126 -5.64 10.07 -19.99
CA ASP A 126 -5.13 11.41 -20.30
C ASP A 126 -6.08 12.54 -19.86
N TYR A 127 -7.06 12.23 -19.02
CA TYR A 127 -8.10 13.14 -18.56
C TYR A 127 -8.36 13.10 -17.04
N VAL A 128 -9.03 14.15 -16.58
CA VAL A 128 -9.66 14.24 -15.27
C VAL A 128 -11.15 13.98 -15.45
N GLU A 129 -11.74 13.09 -14.65
CA GLU A 129 -13.20 12.96 -14.55
C GLU A 129 -13.78 14.04 -13.66
N VAL A 130 -14.98 14.51 -14.00
CA VAL A 130 -15.74 15.45 -13.17
C VAL A 130 -16.96 14.73 -12.63
N ILE A 131 -17.05 14.64 -11.29
CA ILE A 131 -18.15 14.01 -10.58
C ILE A 131 -18.98 15.09 -9.90
N ASP A 132 -20.28 15.10 -10.17
CA ASP A 132 -21.24 15.92 -9.43
C ASP A 132 -21.64 15.19 -8.13
N THR A 133 -21.45 15.84 -6.99
CA THR A 133 -21.66 15.26 -5.65
C THR A 133 -23.12 15.18 -5.24
N GLU A 134 -23.99 16.00 -5.85
CA GLU A 134 -25.44 15.97 -5.63
C GLU A 134 -26.09 14.86 -6.45
N LEU A 135 -25.76 14.83 -7.75
CA LEU A 135 -26.22 13.78 -8.67
C LEU A 135 -25.51 12.44 -8.41
N ARG A 136 -24.41 12.47 -7.67
CA ARG A 136 -23.54 11.33 -7.37
C ARG A 136 -23.19 10.61 -8.66
N ARG A 137 -22.74 11.36 -9.69
CA ARG A 137 -22.33 10.82 -10.99
C ARG A 137 -21.25 11.58 -11.72
N THR A 138 -20.44 10.84 -12.47
CA THR A 138 -19.55 11.42 -13.49
C THR A 138 -20.43 12.13 -14.53
N ILE A 139 -20.16 13.42 -14.74
CA ILE A 139 -20.88 14.28 -15.68
C ILE A 139 -20.06 14.61 -16.92
N GLY A 140 -18.76 14.32 -16.90
CA GLY A 140 -17.87 14.52 -18.03
C GLY A 140 -16.41 14.19 -17.70
N SER A 141 -15.56 14.35 -18.69
CA SER A 141 -14.10 14.26 -18.56
C SER A 141 -13.44 15.41 -19.31
N ILE A 142 -12.27 15.82 -18.83
CA ILE A 142 -11.50 16.94 -19.37
C ILE A 142 -10.08 16.44 -19.65
N THR A 143 -9.67 16.42 -20.92
CA THR A 143 -8.32 16.05 -21.32
C THR A 143 -7.30 17.05 -20.77
N VAL A 144 -6.34 16.57 -19.98
CA VAL A 144 -5.29 17.39 -19.36
C VAL A 144 -3.87 16.96 -19.74
N GLY A 145 -3.75 15.87 -20.51
CA GLY A 145 -2.49 15.28 -20.92
C GLY A 145 -2.23 13.92 -20.27
N PRO A 146 -1.25 13.15 -20.78
CA PRO A 146 -1.08 11.74 -20.43
C PRO A 146 -0.65 11.53 -18.98
N SER A 147 -1.15 10.45 -18.38
CA SER A 147 -0.95 10.09 -16.98
C SER A 147 -1.18 11.25 -15.98
N PRO A 148 -2.41 11.79 -15.90
CA PRO A 148 -2.81 12.74 -14.87
C PRO A 148 -2.52 12.18 -13.47
N HIS A 149 -1.98 12.99 -12.56
CA HIS A 149 -1.56 12.49 -11.24
C HIS A 149 -2.21 13.22 -10.07
N ASN A 150 -2.23 14.55 -10.01
CA ASN A 150 -2.86 15.28 -8.92
C ASN A 150 -3.72 16.43 -9.45
N ALA A 151 -4.87 16.66 -8.83
CA ALA A 151 -5.67 17.86 -9.02
C ALA A 151 -5.62 18.73 -7.76
N TYR A 152 -5.53 20.05 -7.95
CA TYR A 152 -5.50 21.03 -6.86
C TYR A 152 -6.50 22.15 -7.13
N ARG A 153 -7.31 22.49 -6.12
CA ARG A 153 -8.16 23.68 -6.19
C ARG A 153 -7.31 24.93 -5.94
N ALA A 154 -7.41 25.91 -6.82
CA ALA A 154 -6.77 27.20 -6.63
C ALA A 154 -7.37 27.95 -5.41
N PRO A 155 -6.57 28.67 -4.60
CA PRO A 155 -7.05 29.41 -3.43
C PRO A 155 -8.28 30.32 -3.64
N GLN A 156 -8.37 31.00 -4.79
CA GLN A 156 -9.47 31.89 -5.17
C GLN A 156 -10.69 31.13 -5.72
N GLY A 157 -10.59 29.81 -5.88
CA GLY A 157 -11.71 28.93 -6.19
C GLY A 157 -12.21 28.96 -7.64
N LYS A 158 -11.54 29.70 -8.54
CA LYS A 158 -11.92 29.76 -9.96
C LYS A 158 -11.42 28.56 -10.77
N TRP A 159 -10.23 28.07 -10.46
CA TRP A 159 -9.52 27.10 -11.30
C TRP A 159 -9.15 25.82 -10.56
N ILE A 160 -9.02 24.73 -11.33
CA ILE A 160 -8.35 23.49 -10.91
C ILE A 160 -7.04 23.36 -11.68
N TYR A 161 -5.97 23.01 -10.97
CA TYR A 161 -4.67 22.70 -11.56
C TYR A 161 -4.48 21.19 -11.56
N ALA A 162 -4.34 20.58 -12.74
CA ALA A 162 -4.16 19.14 -12.89
C ALA A 162 -2.76 18.84 -13.44
N THR A 163 -1.97 18.06 -12.70
CA THR A 163 -0.64 17.66 -13.14
C THR A 163 -0.73 16.52 -14.15
N SER A 164 0.02 16.61 -15.25
CA SER A 164 0.21 15.54 -16.25
C SER A 164 1.65 15.04 -16.16
N MET A 165 1.84 13.82 -15.64
CA MET A 165 3.18 13.23 -15.51
C MET A 165 3.80 12.95 -16.88
N GLY A 166 3.05 12.32 -17.78
CA GLY A 166 3.54 11.97 -19.11
C GLY A 166 3.72 13.20 -19.99
N GLY A 167 2.96 14.28 -19.74
CA GLY A 167 3.04 15.53 -20.47
C GLY A 167 4.01 16.55 -19.88
N ALA A 168 4.71 16.22 -18.78
CA ALA A 168 5.65 17.10 -18.08
C ALA A 168 5.11 18.53 -17.84
N SER A 169 3.83 18.63 -17.48
CA SER A 169 3.09 19.90 -17.46
C SER A 169 1.95 19.91 -16.45
N VAL A 170 1.38 21.10 -16.22
CA VAL A 170 0.20 21.33 -15.37
C VAL A 170 -0.87 22.04 -16.19
N ALA A 171 -2.03 21.40 -16.35
CA ALA A 171 -3.19 21.99 -17.01
C ALA A 171 -3.98 22.85 -16.03
N ILE A 172 -4.49 23.98 -16.50
CA ILE A 172 -5.37 24.90 -15.78
C ILE A 172 -6.78 24.73 -16.33
N ILE A 173 -7.70 24.27 -15.49
CA ILE A 173 -9.10 24.04 -15.83
C ILE A 173 -9.93 25.15 -15.21
N ASP A 174 -10.73 25.83 -16.02
CA ASP A 174 -11.75 26.76 -15.52
C ASP A 174 -12.98 25.96 -15.05
N ILE A 175 -13.37 26.14 -13.78
CA ILE A 175 -14.48 25.39 -13.18
C ILE A 175 -15.82 25.76 -13.81
N ALA A 176 -16.00 27.01 -14.23
CA ALA A 176 -17.27 27.50 -14.78
C ALA A 176 -17.53 26.91 -16.18
N THR A 177 -16.49 26.80 -17.00
CA THR A 177 -16.60 26.26 -18.36
C THR A 177 -16.23 24.79 -18.47
N GLN A 178 -15.67 24.20 -17.40
CA GLN A 178 -15.13 22.83 -17.38
C GLN A 178 -14.18 22.54 -18.55
N ALA A 179 -13.31 23.50 -18.85
CA ALA A 179 -12.38 23.41 -19.97
C ALA A 179 -10.96 23.82 -19.56
N VAL A 180 -9.96 23.22 -20.21
CA VAL A 180 -8.57 23.66 -20.07
C VAL A 180 -8.40 25.03 -20.72
N VAL A 181 -7.97 26.01 -19.95
CA VAL A 181 -7.73 27.39 -20.41
C VAL A 181 -6.26 27.70 -20.65
N ALA A 182 -5.35 26.90 -20.07
CA ALA A 182 -3.92 27.00 -20.28
C ALA A 182 -3.21 25.72 -19.81
N THR A 183 -1.96 25.56 -20.25
CA THR A 183 -1.04 24.52 -19.78
C THR A 183 0.31 25.16 -19.49
N ILE A 184 0.93 24.77 -18.38
CA ILE A 184 2.26 25.23 -17.96
C ILE A 184 3.25 24.07 -18.07
N PRO A 185 4.24 24.12 -18.98
CA PRO A 185 5.35 23.18 -18.98
C PRO A 185 6.21 23.35 -17.73
N VAL A 186 6.50 22.26 -17.02
CA VAL A 186 7.30 22.29 -15.77
C VAL A 186 8.69 21.67 -15.91
N GLY A 187 9.04 21.20 -17.12
CA GLY A 187 10.40 20.77 -17.45
C GLY A 187 10.81 19.41 -16.88
N GLY A 188 9.86 18.62 -16.38
CA GLY A 188 10.07 17.27 -15.86
C GLY A 188 8.75 16.63 -15.47
N VAL A 189 8.80 15.39 -14.96
CA VAL A 189 7.58 14.66 -14.54
C VAL A 189 7.05 15.26 -13.23
N PRO A 190 5.92 16.00 -13.23
CA PRO A 190 5.39 16.62 -12.02
C PRO A 190 5.01 15.61 -10.94
N ARG A 191 5.32 15.99 -9.71
CA ARG A 191 4.94 15.34 -8.45
C ARG A 191 4.06 16.34 -7.69
N PRO A 192 3.98 16.34 -6.35
CA PRO A 192 3.14 17.31 -5.67
C PRO A 192 3.47 18.75 -6.01
N ALA A 193 2.42 19.55 -6.04
CA ALA A 193 2.50 20.96 -6.32
C ALA A 193 1.64 21.73 -5.32
N VAL A 194 1.98 22.99 -5.07
CA VAL A 194 1.17 23.90 -4.26
C VAL A 194 1.16 25.28 -4.88
N MET A 195 -0.02 25.91 -4.86
CA MET A 195 -0.23 27.25 -5.38
C MET A 195 0.04 28.30 -4.30
N SER A 196 0.74 29.38 -4.66
CA SER A 196 0.84 30.59 -3.84
C SER A 196 -0.54 31.22 -3.59
N ARG A 197 -0.71 31.92 -2.47
CA ARG A 197 -2.03 32.48 -2.10
C ARG A 197 -2.57 33.52 -3.08
N ASP A 198 -1.67 34.27 -3.71
CA ASP A 198 -2.00 35.25 -4.75
C ASP A 198 -2.12 34.63 -6.15
N GLU A 199 -1.94 33.31 -6.25
CA GLU A 199 -1.99 32.50 -7.48
C GLU A 199 -1.01 32.91 -8.58
N ARG A 200 0.07 33.61 -8.21
CA ARG A 200 1.09 34.05 -9.18
C ARG A 200 2.12 32.98 -9.47
N LEU A 201 2.49 32.22 -8.43
CA LEU A 201 3.52 31.20 -8.47
C LEU A 201 2.95 29.81 -8.14
N LEU A 202 3.36 28.82 -8.92
CA LEU A 202 3.13 27.41 -8.68
C LEU A 202 4.45 26.73 -8.32
N TYR A 203 4.52 26.14 -7.13
CA TYR A 203 5.66 25.34 -6.68
C TYR A 203 5.43 23.89 -7.03
N VAL A 204 6.36 23.24 -7.73
CA VAL A 204 6.17 21.89 -8.27
C VAL A 204 7.40 21.04 -7.98
N GLN A 205 7.22 19.90 -7.34
CA GLN A 205 8.27 18.88 -7.27
C GLN A 205 8.30 18.06 -8.54
N LEU A 206 9.48 17.57 -8.91
CA LEU A 206 9.67 16.78 -10.13
C LEU A 206 10.31 15.43 -9.79
N THR A 207 9.95 14.39 -10.52
CA THR A 207 10.70 13.12 -10.46
C THR A 207 12.17 13.39 -10.79
N GLY A 208 13.08 12.85 -9.97
CA GLY A 208 14.51 13.03 -10.10
C GLY A 208 15.08 14.39 -9.65
N LEU A 209 14.26 15.29 -9.11
CA LEU A 209 14.72 16.54 -8.51
C LEU A 209 14.60 16.47 -6.99
N HIS A 210 15.72 16.63 -6.27
CA HIS A 210 15.72 16.81 -4.82
C HIS A 210 15.51 18.30 -4.52
N GLY A 211 14.26 18.70 -4.31
CA GLY A 211 13.85 20.10 -4.30
C GLY A 211 12.59 20.34 -5.13
N PHE A 212 12.46 21.54 -5.71
CA PHE A 212 11.27 21.95 -6.47
C PHE A 212 11.61 22.99 -7.54
N VAL A 213 10.71 23.14 -8.51
CA VAL A 213 10.70 24.26 -9.46
C VAL A 213 9.61 25.26 -9.08
N VAL A 214 9.81 26.51 -9.48
CA VAL A 214 8.83 27.58 -9.35
C VAL A 214 8.39 27.98 -10.76
N ALA A 215 7.11 27.89 -11.05
CA ALA A 215 6.52 28.34 -12.30
C ALA A 215 5.70 29.62 -12.09
N ASP A 216 5.90 30.59 -12.98
CA ASP A 216 5.03 31.76 -13.05
C ASP A 216 3.80 31.42 -13.88
N VAL A 217 2.62 31.60 -13.27
CA VAL A 217 1.33 31.19 -13.83
C VAL A 217 0.95 32.04 -15.05
N ALA A 218 1.23 33.35 -15.00
CA ALA A 218 0.90 34.27 -16.08
C ALA A 218 1.84 34.09 -17.28
N ALA A 219 3.14 33.94 -17.01
CA ALA A 219 4.17 33.70 -18.02
C ALA A 219 4.18 32.25 -18.54
N ARG A 220 3.49 31.34 -17.84
CA ARG A 220 3.33 29.91 -18.18
C ARG A 220 4.66 29.19 -18.38
N LYS A 221 5.61 29.46 -17.50
CA LYS A 221 6.95 28.84 -17.55
C LYS A 221 7.58 28.74 -16.18
N VAL A 222 8.51 27.79 -16.05
CA VAL A 222 9.43 27.73 -14.92
C VAL A 222 10.32 28.97 -14.91
N VAL A 223 10.43 29.62 -13.75
CA VAL A 223 11.22 30.83 -13.51
C VAL A 223 12.34 30.62 -12.49
N SER A 224 12.26 29.57 -11.67
CA SER A 224 13.30 29.22 -10.70
C SER A 224 13.33 27.71 -10.47
N ARG A 225 14.49 27.21 -10.03
CA ARG A 225 14.74 25.83 -9.64
C ARG A 225 15.56 25.82 -8.37
N VAL A 226 15.03 25.20 -7.33
CA VAL A 226 15.65 25.10 -6.00
C VAL A 226 16.05 23.64 -5.79
N GLU A 227 17.35 23.42 -5.58
CA GLU A 227 17.92 22.09 -5.36
C GLU A 227 18.53 21.98 -3.97
N LEU A 228 18.22 20.88 -3.30
CA LEU A 228 18.90 20.43 -2.09
C LEU A 228 20.16 19.62 -2.48
N PRO A 229 21.10 19.40 -1.54
CA PRO A 229 22.22 18.50 -1.75
C PRO A 229 21.76 17.12 -2.25
N PRO A 230 22.55 16.37 -3.03
CA PRO A 230 22.13 15.07 -3.56
C PRO A 230 21.58 14.13 -2.46
N ALA A 231 20.41 13.54 -2.70
CA ALA A 231 19.81 12.61 -1.75
C ALA A 231 20.60 11.30 -1.64
N ASP A 232 20.63 10.71 -0.45
CA ASP A 232 21.24 9.40 -0.20
C ASP A 232 20.35 8.27 -0.75
N VAL A 233 20.66 7.81 -1.96
CA VAL A 233 19.91 6.76 -2.67
C VAL A 233 20.18 5.34 -2.16
N SER A 234 21.04 5.16 -1.15
CA SER A 234 21.25 3.84 -0.54
C SER A 234 20.00 3.32 0.20
N ARG A 235 19.05 4.21 0.51
CA ARG A 235 17.81 3.90 1.21
C ARG A 235 16.67 3.71 0.20
N VAL A 236 15.84 2.69 0.41
CA VAL A 236 14.79 2.31 -0.55
C VAL A 236 13.63 3.31 -0.49
N SER A 237 13.48 4.15 -1.51
CA SER A 237 12.21 4.83 -1.76
C SER A 237 11.28 3.88 -2.46
N THR A 238 10.00 3.89 -2.08
CA THR A 238 9.02 3.14 -2.84
C THR A 238 8.92 3.70 -4.27
N TYR A 239 9.26 4.96 -4.61
CA TYR A 239 8.80 5.69 -5.84
C TYR A 239 9.70 5.64 -7.08
N GLY A 240 10.69 4.75 -7.11
CA GLY A 240 11.83 4.96 -8.02
C GLY A 240 12.62 6.19 -7.59
N TYR A 241 13.34 6.85 -8.50
CA TYR A 241 14.13 8.05 -8.17
C TYR A 241 13.25 9.30 -7.99
N THR A 242 12.61 9.46 -6.82
CA THR A 242 11.82 10.64 -6.45
C THR A 242 12.22 11.08 -5.04
N PRO A 243 13.25 11.93 -4.90
CA PRO A 243 13.79 12.34 -3.60
C PRO A 243 12.91 13.32 -2.83
N SER A 244 11.98 14.02 -3.49
CA SER A 244 10.98 14.86 -2.85
C SER A 244 9.58 14.53 -3.37
N HIS A 245 8.62 14.30 -2.46
CA HIS A 245 7.25 13.87 -2.82
C HIS A 245 6.14 14.50 -1.96
N GLY A 246 6.44 15.57 -1.26
CA GLY A 246 5.47 16.30 -0.43
C GLY A 246 5.84 17.76 -0.45
N ILE A 247 4.86 18.63 -0.67
CA ILE A 247 5.05 20.07 -0.68
C ILE A 247 3.81 20.75 -0.10
N ALA A 248 4.02 21.69 0.83
CA ALA A 248 2.93 22.44 1.44
C ALA A 248 3.34 23.88 1.71
N LEU A 249 2.38 24.79 1.53
CA LEU A 249 2.54 26.21 1.83
C LEU A 249 1.94 26.48 3.21
N ARG A 250 2.72 27.12 4.10
CA ARG A 250 2.21 27.51 5.41
C ARG A 250 1.04 28.49 5.24
N PRO A 251 -0.01 28.42 6.09
CA PRO A 251 -1.16 29.32 6.00
C PRO A 251 -0.88 30.83 6.16
N ASP A 252 0.33 31.28 6.47
CA ASP A 252 0.68 32.70 6.40
C ASP A 252 1.25 33.11 5.04
N GLY A 253 1.55 32.15 4.16
CA GLY A 253 2.20 32.35 2.87
C GLY A 253 3.69 32.69 2.97
N ARG A 254 4.31 32.57 4.15
CA ARG A 254 5.70 33.01 4.41
C ARG A 254 6.70 31.86 4.40
N GLN A 255 6.23 30.61 4.42
CA GLN A 255 7.07 29.44 4.39
C GLN A 255 6.51 28.38 3.44
N LEU A 256 7.43 27.71 2.75
CA LEU A 256 7.17 26.53 1.94
C LEU A 256 7.92 25.36 2.55
N TRP A 257 7.28 24.21 2.71
CA TRP A 257 7.93 23.02 3.24
C TRP A 257 7.85 21.88 2.23
N ILE A 258 8.92 21.08 2.15
CA ILE A 258 8.99 19.88 1.31
C ILE A 258 9.49 18.66 2.08
N THR A 259 9.22 17.46 1.57
CA THR A 259 9.84 16.22 2.07
C THR A 259 11.15 15.88 1.36
N ASP A 260 12.07 15.32 2.13
CA ASP A 260 13.16 14.45 1.65
C ASP A 260 12.78 13.01 1.98
N VAL A 261 12.38 12.28 0.93
CA VAL A 261 11.90 10.90 1.02
C VAL A 261 13.03 9.96 1.47
N TYR A 262 14.26 10.16 1.00
CA TYR A 262 15.34 9.22 1.26
C TYR A 262 15.98 9.43 2.63
N GLY A 263 16.26 10.69 2.98
CA GLY A 263 16.81 11.02 4.29
C GLY A 263 15.77 10.95 5.39
N GLY A 264 14.48 11.08 5.07
CA GLY A 264 13.38 11.14 6.04
C GLY A 264 13.44 12.45 6.81
N HIS A 265 13.28 13.55 6.09
CA HIS A 265 13.24 14.91 6.62
C HIS A 265 12.08 15.73 6.06
N ALA A 266 11.71 16.78 6.79
CA ALA A 266 10.94 17.90 6.28
C ALA A 266 11.84 19.15 6.22
N GLU A 267 11.89 19.78 5.06
CA GLU A 267 12.78 20.89 4.73
C GLU A 267 11.94 22.16 4.56
N GLY A 268 12.18 23.17 5.40
CA GLY A 268 11.44 24.42 5.41
C GLY A 268 12.20 25.54 4.73
N PHE A 269 11.52 26.32 3.89
CA PHE A 269 12.07 27.43 3.12
C PHE A 269 11.32 28.73 3.42
N SER A 270 12.04 29.86 3.48
CA SER A 270 11.41 31.18 3.55
C SER A 270 10.82 31.59 2.20
N LEU A 271 9.75 32.37 2.21
CA LEU A 271 9.20 33.02 1.01
C LEU A 271 9.25 34.54 1.15
N PRO A 272 9.55 35.27 0.05
CA PRO A 272 9.71 34.78 -1.32
C PRO A 272 11.13 34.28 -1.70
N GLU A 273 12.12 34.35 -0.81
CA GLU A 273 13.53 34.14 -1.16
C GLU A 273 13.92 32.68 -1.45
N HIS A 274 13.10 31.72 -1.02
CA HIS A 274 13.38 30.28 -1.07
C HIS A 274 14.67 29.87 -0.35
N THR A 275 15.01 30.54 0.75
CA THR A 275 16.16 30.20 1.58
C THR A 275 15.80 29.04 2.51
N LEU A 276 16.63 27.99 2.59
CA LEU A 276 16.45 26.90 3.55
C LEU A 276 16.59 27.43 4.99
N ILE A 277 15.55 27.27 5.80
CA ILE A 277 15.47 27.75 7.19
C ILE A 277 15.34 26.61 8.22
N ALA A 278 14.99 25.40 7.79
CA ALA A 278 14.82 24.26 8.67
C ALA A 278 15.08 22.94 7.95
N THR A 279 15.75 22.01 8.63
CA THR A 279 15.84 20.59 8.26
C THR A 279 15.41 19.80 9.49
N VAL A 280 14.22 19.20 9.44
CA VAL A 280 13.63 18.49 10.58
C VAL A 280 13.62 17.00 10.30
N LYS A 281 14.27 16.22 11.14
CA LYS A 281 14.21 14.75 11.08
C LYS A 281 12.79 14.26 11.37
N THR A 282 12.28 13.39 10.52
CA THR A 282 10.94 12.78 10.59
C THR A 282 11.08 11.24 10.63
N GLY A 283 10.03 10.52 10.25
CA GLY A 283 10.07 9.08 10.03
C GLY A 283 10.80 8.69 8.74
N ASP A 284 10.64 7.43 8.33
CA ASP A 284 11.27 6.92 7.12
C ASP A 284 10.35 7.09 5.91
N ALA A 285 10.92 7.41 4.74
CA ALA A 285 10.18 7.70 3.52
C ALA A 285 9.07 8.74 3.74
N SER A 286 9.47 9.94 4.18
CA SER A 286 8.57 11.09 4.30
C SER A 286 7.96 11.41 2.95
N ASP A 287 6.66 11.20 2.85
CA ASP A 287 5.91 11.21 1.61
C ASP A 287 5.32 12.60 1.41
N TRP A 288 4.30 12.97 2.19
CA TRP A 288 3.51 14.18 2.02
C TRP A 288 3.50 15.09 3.25
N LEU A 289 2.95 16.30 3.09
CA LEU A 289 2.86 17.34 4.10
C LEU A 289 1.47 17.97 4.14
N GLU A 290 0.99 18.28 5.34
CA GLU A 290 -0.22 19.07 5.55
C GLU A 290 -0.07 19.96 6.79
N PHE A 291 -0.47 21.24 6.67
CA PHE A 291 -0.44 22.16 7.80
C PHE A 291 -1.74 22.10 8.60
N SER A 292 -1.65 22.31 9.91
CA SER A 292 -2.81 22.79 10.67
C SER A 292 -3.28 24.14 10.12
N SER A 293 -4.56 24.46 10.28
CA SER A 293 -5.15 25.70 9.73
C SER A 293 -4.49 26.99 10.26
N ASP A 294 -3.95 26.94 11.48
CA ASP A 294 -3.19 28.04 12.10
C ASP A 294 -1.72 28.07 11.69
N GLY A 295 -1.24 27.06 10.95
CA GLY A 295 0.13 26.94 10.50
C GLY A 295 1.14 26.62 11.59
N ARG A 296 0.70 26.34 12.83
CA ARG A 296 1.61 26.00 13.93
C ARG A 296 2.22 24.62 13.75
N TRP A 297 1.39 23.65 13.36
CA TRP A 297 1.78 22.26 13.19
C TRP A 297 1.91 21.90 11.72
N LEU A 298 2.97 21.18 11.39
CA LEU A 298 3.16 20.52 10.11
C LEU A 298 3.11 19.01 10.35
N TYR A 299 2.16 18.35 9.70
CA TYR A 299 2.03 16.90 9.71
C TYR A 299 2.74 16.29 8.52
N VAL A 300 3.57 15.28 8.77
CA VAL A 300 4.36 14.61 7.73
C VAL A 300 4.03 13.12 7.72
N GLY A 301 3.46 12.63 6.62
CA GLY A 301 3.20 11.20 6.46
C GLY A 301 4.48 10.45 6.13
N ASN A 302 4.83 9.43 6.91
CA ASN A 302 6.05 8.65 6.74
C ASN A 302 5.71 7.23 6.24
N ALA A 303 5.69 7.06 4.92
CA ALA A 303 5.26 5.83 4.27
C ALA A 303 6.15 4.62 4.63
N GLY A 304 7.40 4.88 5.01
CA GLY A 304 8.38 3.87 5.36
C GLY A 304 8.14 3.31 6.75
N SER A 305 7.85 4.16 7.72
CA SER A 305 7.68 3.81 9.14
C SER A 305 6.23 3.71 9.61
N ASN A 306 5.25 3.95 8.74
CA ASN A 306 3.80 3.83 9.03
C ASN A 306 3.35 4.74 10.19
N ASP A 307 3.83 5.98 10.19
CA ASP A 307 3.51 6.97 11.20
C ASP A 307 3.39 8.37 10.59
N VAL A 308 2.85 9.31 11.37
CA VAL A 308 2.81 10.73 11.05
C VAL A 308 3.68 11.48 12.05
N SER A 309 4.68 12.20 11.57
CA SER A 309 5.45 13.16 12.37
C SER A 309 4.65 14.45 12.55
N VAL A 310 4.65 14.99 13.77
CA VAL A 310 4.07 16.30 14.09
C VAL A 310 5.22 17.26 14.37
N VAL A 311 5.39 18.25 13.50
CA VAL A 311 6.47 19.23 13.56
C VAL A 311 5.92 20.56 14.07
N ASP A 312 6.53 21.11 15.11
CA ASP A 312 6.33 22.49 15.51
C ASP A 312 7.13 23.38 14.56
N THR A 313 6.43 24.20 13.77
CA THR A 313 7.02 25.00 12.69
C THR A 313 7.76 26.23 13.22
N GLU A 314 7.43 26.69 14.42
CA GLU A 314 8.12 27.80 15.07
C GLU A 314 9.40 27.31 15.74
N GLN A 315 9.33 26.17 16.43
CA GLN A 315 10.49 25.54 17.08
C GLN A 315 11.36 24.74 16.11
N ARG A 316 10.87 24.47 14.89
CA ARG A 316 11.54 23.71 13.82
C ARG A 316 12.03 22.34 14.31
N ARG A 317 11.15 21.62 15.00
CA ARG A 317 11.45 20.25 15.49
C ARG A 317 10.20 19.38 15.54
N GLU A 318 10.40 18.08 15.41
CA GLU A 318 9.36 17.10 15.69
C GLU A 318 9.03 17.08 17.19
N VAL A 319 7.75 17.11 17.53
CA VAL A 319 7.25 17.09 18.91
C VAL A 319 6.45 15.84 19.24
N ALA A 320 5.95 15.13 18.23
CA ALA A 320 5.22 13.89 18.40
C ALA A 320 5.32 13.03 17.13
N ARG A 321 5.08 11.73 17.29
CA ARG A 321 4.95 10.78 16.21
C ARG A 321 3.76 9.86 16.48
N VAL A 322 2.86 9.78 15.50
CA VAL A 322 1.57 9.11 15.65
C VAL A 322 1.54 7.90 14.73
N PRO A 323 1.56 6.65 15.25
CA PRO A 323 1.42 5.46 14.42
C PRO A 323 0.07 5.44 13.70
N VAL A 324 0.07 5.08 12.41
CA VAL A 324 -1.12 4.99 11.56
C VAL A 324 -1.14 3.67 10.78
N GLY A 325 -1.98 3.56 9.74
CA GLY A 325 -1.98 2.40 8.86
C GLY A 325 -0.79 2.37 7.91
N LEU A 326 -0.83 1.45 6.94
CA LEU A 326 0.32 1.12 6.10
C LEU A 326 0.52 2.12 4.97
N GLY A 327 1.76 2.61 4.84
CA GLY A 327 2.17 3.51 3.78
C GLY A 327 1.38 4.83 3.78
N PRO A 328 1.38 5.60 4.88
CA PRO A 328 0.72 6.90 4.91
C PRO A 328 1.29 7.80 3.83
N LYS A 329 0.43 8.24 2.89
CA LYS A 329 0.84 9.16 1.83
C LYS A 329 0.23 10.51 2.09
N ARG A 330 -1.00 10.73 1.66
CA ARG A 330 -1.73 11.99 1.71
C ARG A 330 -2.29 12.24 3.09
N LEU A 331 -2.26 13.51 3.46
CA LEU A 331 -2.86 14.03 4.66
C LEU A 331 -3.78 15.18 4.28
N LEU A 332 -4.92 15.26 4.96
CA LEU A 332 -5.88 16.32 4.77
C LEU A 332 -6.36 16.81 6.13
N ALA A 333 -6.13 18.08 6.45
CA ALA A 333 -6.68 18.69 7.66
C ALA A 333 -8.10 19.18 7.38
N VAL A 334 -9.07 18.67 8.14
CA VAL A 334 -10.50 18.98 7.99
C VAL A 334 -11.03 19.60 9.28
N GLN A 335 -11.72 20.73 9.15
CA GLN A 335 -12.47 21.33 10.26
C GLN A 335 -13.87 20.72 10.29
N VAL A 336 -14.16 19.92 11.31
CA VAL A 336 -15.46 19.26 11.51
C VAL A 336 -16.30 20.09 12.50
N PRO A 337 -17.59 20.37 12.24
CA PRO A 337 -18.46 21.12 13.15
C PRO A 337 -18.57 20.46 14.55
N ARG A 338 -18.54 21.24 15.64
CA ARG A 338 -18.83 20.73 17.01
C ARG A 338 -20.32 20.43 17.17
N GLY A 339 -20.65 19.33 17.85
CA GLY A 339 -22.03 18.91 18.17
C GLY A 339 -22.57 17.78 17.30
N MET A 340 -21.87 17.44 16.21
CA MET A 340 -22.00 16.14 15.56
C MET A 340 -21.02 15.19 16.25
N GLY A 341 -21.51 14.02 16.70
CA GLY A 341 -20.80 13.13 17.61
C GLY A 341 -19.34 13.00 17.24
N GLY A 342 -18.46 13.63 18.00
CA GLY A 342 -17.04 13.51 17.76
C GLY A 342 -16.55 12.12 18.16
N PRO A 343 -15.33 11.74 17.79
CA PRO A 343 -14.71 10.54 18.33
C PRO A 343 -14.73 10.51 19.85
N GLY A 344 -15.48 9.55 20.40
CA GLY A 344 -15.71 9.38 21.83
C GLY A 344 -17.10 9.81 22.34
N GLU A 345 -17.96 10.40 21.49
CA GLU A 345 -19.33 10.82 21.84
C GLU A 345 -20.40 9.81 21.36
N PRO A 346 -21.59 9.75 22.01
CA PRO A 346 -22.68 8.86 21.61
C PRO A 346 -23.10 9.09 20.15
N GLY A 347 -23.16 8.03 19.33
CA GLY A 347 -23.51 8.10 17.91
C GLY A 347 -22.29 8.09 16.96
N TRP A 348 -21.09 8.39 17.47
CA TRP A 348 -19.86 7.91 16.87
C TRP A 348 -19.71 6.46 17.31
N ASP A 349 -20.30 5.52 16.58
CA ASP A 349 -19.91 4.11 16.73
C ASP A 349 -18.41 4.12 16.60
N ARG A 350 -17.67 3.84 17.70
CA ARG A 350 -16.22 3.82 17.69
C ARG A 350 -15.83 3.01 16.47
N ALA A 351 -15.40 3.68 15.41
CA ALA A 351 -14.78 3.01 14.29
C ALA A 351 -13.66 2.23 14.96
N ALA A 352 -13.84 0.91 15.02
CA ALA A 352 -13.14 0.06 15.98
C ALA A 352 -11.66 0.42 15.93
N ALA A 353 -11.03 0.63 17.09
CA ALA A 353 -9.59 0.91 17.17
C ALA A 353 -8.84 -0.17 16.38
N ARG A 354 -8.45 0.12 15.12
CA ARG A 354 -8.26 -0.89 14.07
C ARG A 354 -9.44 -1.89 14.01
N PRO A 355 -10.22 -1.98 12.92
CA PRO A 355 -10.88 -3.24 12.65
C PRO A 355 -9.79 -4.31 12.69
N ALA A 356 -9.88 -5.28 13.59
CA ALA A 356 -9.01 -6.45 13.60
C ALA A 356 -9.30 -7.36 12.40
N THR A 357 -9.73 -6.82 11.25
CA THR A 357 -10.58 -7.55 10.30
C THR A 357 -10.50 -7.09 8.85
N THR A 358 -9.64 -6.16 8.45
CA THR A 358 -9.47 -5.89 7.01
C THR A 358 -8.52 -6.94 6.45
N ASP A 359 -9.08 -7.93 5.78
CA ASP A 359 -8.30 -8.88 5.01
C ASP A 359 -7.56 -8.12 3.92
N TYR A 360 -6.23 -8.10 4.00
CA TYR A 360 -5.43 -7.39 3.01
C TYR A 360 -5.49 -8.13 1.67
N HIS A 361 -6.18 -7.53 0.70
CA HIS A 361 -6.25 -8.03 -0.66
C HIS A 361 -5.08 -7.49 -1.50
N LEU A 362 -4.29 -8.40 -2.07
CA LEU A 362 -3.16 -8.06 -2.94
C LEU A 362 -3.65 -7.82 -4.38
N LYS A 363 -3.39 -6.64 -4.96
CA LYS A 363 -3.84 -6.30 -6.34
C LYS A 363 -3.16 -7.19 -7.39
N GLY A 364 -3.91 -8.12 -7.98
CA GLY A 364 -3.48 -8.94 -9.11
C GLY A 364 -2.54 -10.11 -8.75
N ALA A 365 -2.56 -10.58 -7.50
CA ALA A 365 -1.86 -11.80 -7.10
C ALA A 365 -2.39 -12.36 -5.76
N GLY A 366 -1.83 -13.51 -5.32
CA GLY A 366 -2.44 -14.42 -4.33
C GLY A 366 -2.56 -13.95 -2.88
N LEU A 367 -2.99 -14.88 -2.03
CA LEU A 367 -3.47 -14.64 -0.67
C LEU A 367 -2.33 -14.48 0.35
N ILE A 368 -2.41 -13.52 1.29
CA ILE A 368 -1.54 -13.57 2.48
C ILE A 368 -2.03 -14.68 3.39
N SER A 369 -1.15 -15.65 3.63
CA SER A 369 -1.37 -16.78 4.52
C SER A 369 -0.38 -16.75 5.68
N CYS A 370 -0.56 -17.63 6.65
CA CYS A 370 0.42 -17.86 7.70
C CYS A 370 0.47 -19.35 8.01
N THR A 371 1.67 -19.90 8.16
CA THR A 371 1.83 -21.26 8.66
C THR A 371 1.68 -21.26 10.18
N THR A 372 0.98 -22.28 10.70
CA THR A 372 0.97 -22.60 12.14
C THR A 372 2.36 -22.80 12.74
N GLY A 373 3.39 -23.07 11.91
CA GLY A 373 4.80 -23.05 12.32
C GLY A 373 5.27 -21.75 12.94
N SER A 374 4.64 -20.61 12.62
CA SER A 374 4.92 -19.32 13.26
C SER A 374 4.58 -19.30 14.75
N PHE A 375 3.77 -20.25 15.22
CA PHE A 375 3.31 -20.38 16.60
C PHE A 375 3.73 -21.73 17.22
N GLN A 376 4.78 -22.36 16.70
CA GLN A 376 5.23 -23.70 17.14
C GLN A 376 5.41 -23.81 18.65
N ASP A 377 5.93 -22.76 19.31
CA ASP A 377 6.16 -22.77 20.76
C ASP A 377 4.83 -22.76 21.54
N LYS A 378 3.82 -22.02 21.06
CA LYS A 378 2.48 -22.00 21.65
C LYS A 378 1.74 -23.32 21.45
N PHE A 379 1.95 -23.98 20.31
CA PHE A 379 1.45 -25.34 20.09
C PHE A 379 2.12 -26.34 21.03
N ALA A 380 3.45 -26.27 21.18
CA ALA A 380 4.21 -27.14 22.08
C ALA A 380 3.80 -26.94 23.55
N ALA A 381 3.51 -25.70 23.96
CA ALA A 381 2.99 -25.36 25.28
C ALA A 381 1.51 -25.71 25.47
N GLY A 382 0.78 -26.09 24.41
CA GLY A 382 -0.65 -26.40 24.45
C GLY A 382 -1.56 -25.18 24.62
N GLU A 383 -1.03 -23.97 24.45
CA GLU A 383 -1.75 -22.70 24.56
C GLU A 383 -2.77 -22.50 23.43
N ILE A 384 -2.50 -23.09 22.26
CA ILE A 384 -3.37 -23.05 21.09
C ILE A 384 -3.56 -24.45 20.48
N ALA A 385 -4.66 -24.60 19.74
CA ALA A 385 -4.98 -25.81 18.98
C ALA A 385 -5.35 -25.45 17.54
N ALA A 386 -5.27 -26.41 16.62
CA ALA A 386 -5.54 -26.19 15.19
C ALA A 386 -6.92 -25.56 14.95
N GLU A 387 -7.94 -25.94 15.73
CA GLU A 387 -9.29 -25.39 15.65
C GLU A 387 -9.39 -23.91 16.06
N SER A 388 -8.43 -23.40 16.83
CA SER A 388 -8.40 -22.00 17.29
C SER A 388 -7.64 -21.06 16.34
N VAL A 389 -6.84 -21.62 15.42
CA VAL A 389 -5.99 -20.86 14.48
C VAL A 389 -6.79 -19.89 13.62
N PRO A 390 -7.96 -20.27 13.03
CA PRO A 390 -8.71 -19.33 12.21
C PRO A 390 -9.11 -18.04 12.93
N ALA A 391 -9.48 -18.14 14.21
CA ALA A 391 -9.86 -16.98 15.02
C ALA A 391 -8.63 -16.12 15.39
N LEU A 392 -7.49 -16.75 15.67
CA LEU A 392 -6.23 -16.05 15.88
C LEU A 392 -5.81 -15.28 14.62
N TYR A 393 -5.85 -15.92 13.45
CA TYR A 393 -5.41 -15.30 12.20
C TYR A 393 -6.34 -14.19 11.74
N ARG A 394 -7.65 -14.32 12.00
CA ARG A 394 -8.58 -13.21 11.84
C ARG A 394 -8.13 -11.99 12.64
N LYS A 395 -7.84 -12.13 13.95
CA LYS A 395 -7.34 -11.02 14.79
C LYS A 395 -6.03 -10.43 14.27
N LEU A 396 -5.21 -11.24 13.61
CA LEU A 396 -3.97 -10.84 12.95
C LEU A 396 -4.16 -10.34 11.51
N GLY A 397 -5.39 -10.14 11.02
CA GLY A 397 -5.65 -9.68 9.65
C GLY A 397 -5.04 -10.58 8.55
N VAL A 398 -4.92 -11.88 8.82
CA VAL A 398 -4.41 -12.87 7.87
C VAL A 398 -5.58 -13.73 7.38
N LEU A 399 -5.81 -13.74 6.07
CA LEU A 399 -6.93 -14.45 5.44
C LEU A 399 -6.62 -15.93 5.19
N GLY A 400 -5.39 -16.23 4.77
CA GLY A 400 -4.92 -17.58 4.50
C GLY A 400 -4.48 -18.32 5.76
N VAL A 401 -4.80 -19.61 5.82
CA VAL A 401 -4.30 -20.53 6.85
C VAL A 401 -3.46 -21.60 6.16
N GLU A 402 -2.24 -21.81 6.64
CA GLU A 402 -1.47 -23.00 6.35
C GLU A 402 -1.32 -23.81 7.64
N LEU A 403 -1.83 -25.04 7.61
CA LEU A 403 -1.73 -25.95 8.75
C LEU A 403 -0.50 -26.84 8.57
N GLU A 404 0.31 -26.99 9.61
CA GLU A 404 1.33 -28.03 9.64
C GLU A 404 0.74 -29.28 10.30
N ALA A 405 0.92 -30.43 9.67
CA ALA A 405 0.29 -31.67 10.08
C ALA A 405 0.62 -32.06 11.54
N ARG A 406 1.82 -31.71 12.01
CA ARG A 406 2.28 -31.92 13.39
C ARG A 406 1.48 -31.15 14.45
N HIS A 407 0.76 -30.10 14.08
CA HIS A 407 -0.07 -29.30 14.98
C HIS A 407 -1.52 -29.79 15.07
N VAL A 408 -1.89 -30.80 14.26
CA VAL A 408 -3.21 -31.43 14.30
C VAL A 408 -3.14 -32.67 15.21
N ARG A 409 -3.84 -32.63 16.34
CA ARG A 409 -3.78 -33.67 17.38
C ARG A 409 -4.37 -35.01 16.94
N SER A 410 -5.41 -34.98 16.12
CA SER A 410 -6.09 -36.16 15.57
C SER A 410 -6.59 -35.88 14.16
N TRP A 411 -6.54 -36.91 13.33
CA TRP A 411 -7.01 -36.87 11.94
C TRP A 411 -8.36 -37.59 11.76
N ASP A 412 -9.07 -37.83 12.86
CA ASP A 412 -10.45 -38.32 12.80
C ASP A 412 -11.40 -37.29 12.18
N ARG A 413 -12.54 -37.79 11.69
CA ARG A 413 -13.54 -36.97 11.00
C ARG A 413 -14.05 -35.81 11.85
N ALA A 414 -14.29 -36.05 13.14
CA ALA A 414 -14.82 -35.05 14.06
C ALA A 414 -13.85 -33.86 14.22
N THR A 415 -12.55 -34.13 14.30
CA THR A 415 -11.51 -33.11 14.42
C THR A 415 -11.40 -32.30 13.14
N LEU A 416 -11.40 -32.96 11.99
CA LEU A 416 -11.37 -32.26 10.71
C LEU A 416 -12.62 -31.38 10.50
N ASP A 417 -13.80 -31.87 10.85
CA ASP A 417 -15.05 -31.11 10.75
C ASP A 417 -15.06 -29.88 11.68
N ARG A 418 -14.45 -29.96 12.87
CA ARG A 418 -14.27 -28.78 13.74
C ARG A 418 -13.35 -27.73 13.12
N ILE A 419 -12.26 -28.14 12.47
CA ILE A 419 -11.34 -27.23 11.75
C ILE A 419 -12.08 -26.56 10.58
N VAL A 420 -12.81 -27.33 9.76
CA VAL A 420 -13.63 -26.77 8.66
C VAL A 420 -14.66 -25.78 9.19
N GLY A 421 -15.35 -26.13 10.28
CA GLY A 421 -16.29 -25.22 10.93
C GLY A 421 -15.64 -23.93 11.44
N ALA A 422 -14.41 -24.00 11.97
CA ALA A 422 -13.67 -22.81 12.40
C ALA A 422 -13.26 -21.92 11.21
N LEU A 423 -12.77 -22.50 10.12
CA LEU A 423 -12.46 -21.77 8.88
C LEU A 423 -13.69 -21.04 8.34
N GLN A 424 -14.85 -21.70 8.30
CA GLN A 424 -16.11 -21.12 7.82
C GLN A 424 -16.61 -19.99 8.74
N ARG A 425 -16.66 -20.21 10.06
CA ARG A 425 -17.11 -19.21 11.05
C ARG A 425 -16.26 -17.94 10.99
N GLU A 426 -14.96 -18.09 10.85
CA GLU A 426 -14.01 -16.97 10.82
C GLU A 426 -13.73 -16.45 9.40
N LYS A 427 -14.37 -17.04 8.38
CA LYS A 427 -14.21 -16.71 6.95
C LYS A 427 -12.74 -16.75 6.51
N ARG A 428 -11.99 -17.76 6.96
CA ARG A 428 -10.59 -17.98 6.58
C ARG A 428 -10.49 -19.01 5.46
N ILE A 429 -9.43 -18.92 4.65
CA ILE A 429 -9.18 -19.81 3.51
C ILE A 429 -7.98 -20.69 3.83
N LEU A 430 -8.14 -22.02 3.77
CA LEU A 430 -7.01 -22.94 3.89
C LEU A 430 -6.20 -22.93 2.59
N THR A 431 -4.93 -22.55 2.65
CA THR A 431 -4.05 -22.43 1.48
C THR A 431 -3.18 -23.66 1.26
N ALA A 432 -2.80 -24.33 2.34
CA ALA A 432 -1.95 -25.51 2.27
C ALA A 432 -2.07 -26.38 3.52
N LEU A 433 -1.76 -27.67 3.37
CA LEU A 433 -1.37 -28.55 4.45
C LEU A 433 0.11 -28.91 4.30
N ASP A 434 0.94 -28.53 5.27
CA ASP A 434 2.37 -28.83 5.33
C ASP A 434 2.60 -30.18 6.03
N VAL A 435 3.31 -31.07 5.35
CA VAL A 435 3.59 -32.44 5.77
C VAL A 435 5.10 -32.64 5.84
N ALA A 436 5.58 -32.98 7.04
CA ALA A 436 6.94 -33.48 7.28
C ALA A 436 7.07 -34.89 6.69
N ALA A 437 7.34 -34.98 5.40
CA ALA A 437 7.15 -36.19 4.60
C ALA A 437 8.32 -37.17 4.65
N HIS A 438 9.56 -36.72 4.88
CA HIS A 438 10.73 -37.60 5.05
C HIS A 438 10.91 -38.69 3.95
N LEU A 439 10.64 -38.35 2.68
CA LEU A 439 10.52 -39.26 1.53
C LEU A 439 11.84 -39.74 0.90
N VAL A 440 12.96 -39.56 1.60
CA VAL A 440 14.31 -39.78 1.02
C VAL A 440 15.20 -40.66 1.89
N SER A 441 14.58 -41.36 2.85
CA SER A 441 15.23 -42.40 3.66
C SER A 441 15.91 -43.46 2.79
N GLU A 442 17.05 -43.98 3.25
CA GLU A 442 17.70 -45.16 2.64
C GLU A 442 17.00 -46.47 3.03
N ASP A 443 16.22 -46.46 4.11
CA ASP A 443 15.32 -47.55 4.48
C ASP A 443 14.04 -47.46 3.62
N ASP A 444 13.92 -48.39 2.67
CA ASP A 444 12.78 -48.50 1.75
C ASP A 444 11.46 -48.74 2.49
N GLU A 445 11.44 -49.51 3.57
CA GLU A 445 10.22 -49.72 4.34
C GLU A 445 9.81 -48.44 5.08
N ALA A 446 10.78 -47.71 5.64
CA ALA A 446 10.51 -46.41 6.24
C ALA A 446 9.97 -45.43 5.20
N ASN A 447 10.53 -45.44 3.99
CA ASN A 447 10.07 -44.58 2.90
C ASN A 447 8.63 -44.96 2.48
N GLN A 448 8.31 -46.24 2.36
CA GLN A 448 6.95 -46.70 2.05
C GLN A 448 5.93 -46.36 3.15
N ARG A 449 6.33 -46.43 4.43
CA ARG A 449 5.50 -45.94 5.55
C ARG A 449 5.22 -44.44 5.43
N GLN A 450 6.22 -43.64 5.08
CA GLN A 450 6.06 -42.20 4.87
C GLN A 450 5.17 -41.87 3.65
N ILE A 451 5.30 -42.62 2.55
CA ILE A 451 4.41 -42.49 1.38
C ILE A 451 2.97 -42.81 1.78
N ALA A 452 2.74 -43.88 2.53
CA ALA A 452 1.41 -44.26 3.01
C ALA A 452 0.81 -43.15 3.91
N GLU A 453 1.61 -42.58 4.80
CA GLU A 453 1.18 -41.46 5.65
C GLU A 453 0.87 -40.21 4.83
N CYS A 454 1.70 -39.85 3.85
CA CYS A 454 1.42 -38.75 2.93
C CYS A 454 0.08 -38.95 2.21
N ARG A 455 -0.19 -40.16 1.71
CA ARG A 455 -1.48 -40.49 1.06
C ARG A 455 -2.67 -40.32 2.02
N ARG A 456 -2.52 -40.73 3.28
CA ARG A 456 -3.54 -40.53 4.33
C ARG A 456 -3.79 -39.05 4.57
N LEU A 457 -2.73 -38.25 4.68
CA LEU A 457 -2.81 -36.80 4.89
C LEU A 457 -3.34 -36.05 3.67
N MET A 458 -3.13 -36.54 2.44
CA MET A 458 -3.75 -35.97 1.24
C MET A 458 -5.28 -36.09 1.26
N TRP A 459 -5.84 -37.21 1.74
CA TRP A 459 -7.28 -37.33 1.95
C TRP A 459 -7.80 -36.33 2.98
N ALA A 460 -7.04 -36.12 4.06
CA ALA A 460 -7.40 -35.11 5.04
C ALA A 460 -7.30 -33.68 4.48
N ALA A 461 -6.26 -33.37 3.69
CA ALA A 461 -6.11 -32.09 2.99
C ALA A 461 -7.31 -31.83 2.08
N ARG A 462 -7.76 -32.83 1.32
CA ARG A 462 -8.96 -32.74 0.48
C ARG A 462 -10.21 -32.46 1.30
N HIS A 463 -10.39 -33.14 2.43
CA HIS A 463 -11.54 -32.92 3.32
C HIS A 463 -11.54 -31.52 3.94
N LEU A 464 -10.37 -31.03 4.35
CA LEU A 464 -10.19 -29.68 4.87
C LEU A 464 -10.33 -28.59 3.80
N GLY A 465 -10.29 -28.95 2.51
CA GLY A 465 -10.40 -28.03 1.38
C GLY A 465 -9.08 -27.36 0.98
N ALA A 466 -7.93 -27.92 1.37
CA ALA A 466 -6.62 -27.38 0.97
C ALA A 466 -6.40 -27.62 -0.54
N PRO A 467 -5.94 -26.63 -1.32
CA PRO A 467 -5.58 -26.82 -2.73
C PRO A 467 -4.18 -27.43 -2.92
N THR A 468 -3.31 -27.29 -1.91
CA THR A 468 -1.89 -27.67 -1.99
C THR A 468 -1.48 -28.49 -0.76
N VAL A 469 -0.65 -29.50 -0.98
CA VAL A 469 0.10 -30.21 0.08
C VAL A 469 1.57 -29.84 -0.07
N VAL A 470 2.14 -29.24 0.97
CA VAL A 470 3.57 -28.90 1.04
C VAL A 470 4.31 -30.10 1.61
N LEU A 471 5.40 -30.52 0.95
CA LEU A 471 6.17 -31.71 1.29
C LEU A 471 7.60 -31.32 1.68
N ALA A 472 7.93 -31.47 2.95
CA ALA A 472 9.32 -31.43 3.40
C ALA A 472 9.95 -32.82 3.23
N LEU A 473 10.82 -32.96 2.22
CA LEU A 473 11.39 -34.26 1.83
C LEU A 473 12.31 -34.87 2.90
N GLY A 474 12.83 -34.06 3.83
CA GLY A 474 13.76 -34.50 4.87
C GLY A 474 15.21 -34.65 4.39
N LYS A 475 16.06 -35.24 5.24
CA LYS A 475 17.48 -35.47 4.98
C LYS A 475 17.75 -36.94 4.68
N THR A 476 18.76 -37.20 3.87
CA THR A 476 19.29 -38.51 3.50
C THR A 476 20.35 -38.97 4.51
N GLY A 477 19.97 -39.28 5.75
CA GLY A 477 20.90 -39.83 6.76
C GLY A 477 22.15 -38.97 7.07
N ALA A 478 23.08 -39.50 7.86
CA ALA A 478 24.35 -38.83 8.17
C ALA A 478 25.41 -39.20 7.13
N GLY A 479 25.50 -38.47 6.02
CA GLY A 479 26.57 -38.68 5.04
C GLY A 479 26.37 -38.04 3.67
N ASP A 480 25.13 -37.76 3.28
CA ASP A 480 24.86 -37.22 1.94
C ASP A 480 24.95 -35.69 1.91
N ARG A 481 25.69 -35.18 0.93
CA ARG A 481 25.66 -33.75 0.57
C ARG A 481 24.28 -33.37 0.05
N ALA A 482 23.93 -32.09 0.19
CA ALA A 482 22.62 -31.51 -0.12
C ALA A 482 22.17 -31.61 -1.60
N ASP A 483 22.96 -32.29 -2.43
CA ASP A 483 22.84 -32.45 -3.87
C ASP A 483 23.17 -33.90 -4.33
N SER A 484 23.16 -34.90 -3.43
CA SER A 484 23.39 -36.29 -3.83
C SER A 484 22.33 -36.74 -4.85
N GLY A 485 22.78 -37.27 -5.99
CA GLY A 485 21.87 -37.75 -7.04
C GLY A 485 20.88 -38.79 -6.52
N GLN A 486 21.29 -39.61 -5.55
CA GLN A 486 20.45 -40.68 -5.00
C GLN A 486 19.28 -40.14 -4.18
N GLY A 487 19.47 -39.09 -3.37
CA GLY A 487 18.37 -38.46 -2.63
C GLY A 487 17.31 -37.87 -3.57
N VAL A 488 17.76 -37.25 -4.67
CA VAL A 488 16.88 -36.73 -5.72
C VAL A 488 16.13 -37.86 -6.43
N GLU A 489 16.79 -38.96 -6.77
CA GLU A 489 16.13 -40.12 -7.39
C GLU A 489 15.08 -40.75 -6.46
N ARG A 490 15.40 -40.94 -5.17
CA ARG A 490 14.42 -41.43 -4.18
C ARG A 490 13.20 -40.53 -4.08
N ALA A 491 13.42 -39.21 -4.07
CA ALA A 491 12.33 -38.23 -4.09
C ALA A 491 11.47 -38.33 -5.36
N ILE A 492 12.09 -38.48 -6.55
CA ILE A 492 11.36 -38.66 -7.81
C ILE A 492 10.48 -39.92 -7.76
N VAL A 493 11.02 -41.04 -7.26
CA VAL A 493 10.28 -42.30 -7.11
C VAL A 493 9.10 -42.16 -6.15
N ALA A 494 9.30 -41.48 -5.01
CA ALA A 494 8.23 -41.23 -4.04
C ALA A 494 7.14 -40.31 -4.63
N LEU A 495 7.54 -39.20 -5.26
CA LEU A 495 6.60 -38.24 -5.88
C LEU A 495 5.76 -38.90 -6.97
N ARG A 496 6.35 -39.75 -7.82
CA ARG A 496 5.61 -40.51 -8.85
C ARG A 496 4.51 -41.41 -8.27
N GLN A 497 4.69 -41.91 -7.04
CA GLN A 497 3.67 -42.72 -6.35
C GLN A 497 2.54 -41.86 -5.74
N LEU A 498 2.82 -40.58 -5.43
CA LEU A 498 1.84 -39.64 -4.88
C LEU A 498 1.01 -38.94 -5.96
N VAL A 499 1.61 -38.63 -7.13
CA VAL A 499 0.97 -37.87 -8.22
C VAL A 499 -0.39 -38.44 -8.67
N PRO A 500 -0.58 -39.76 -8.87
CA PRO A 500 -1.89 -40.30 -9.27
C PRO A 500 -3.01 -39.96 -8.27
N LEU A 501 -2.72 -40.03 -6.98
CA LEU A 501 -3.68 -39.66 -5.94
C LEU A 501 -3.89 -38.14 -5.91
N ALA A 502 -2.84 -37.35 -6.11
CA ALA A 502 -2.94 -35.89 -6.17
C ALA A 502 -3.91 -35.45 -7.29
N LYS A 503 -3.79 -36.06 -8.47
CA LYS A 503 -4.71 -35.87 -9.61
C LYS A 503 -6.14 -36.24 -9.25
N GLN A 504 -6.35 -37.42 -8.64
CA GLN A 504 -7.68 -37.88 -8.23
C GLN A 504 -8.34 -36.91 -7.24
N LEU A 505 -7.57 -36.35 -6.31
CA LEU A 505 -8.09 -35.46 -5.27
C LEU A 505 -8.14 -33.99 -5.69
N GLY A 506 -7.58 -33.63 -6.84
CA GLY A 506 -7.46 -32.23 -7.26
C GLY A 506 -6.49 -31.42 -6.40
N LEU A 507 -5.43 -32.05 -5.88
CA LEU A 507 -4.42 -31.44 -5.02
C LEU A 507 -3.11 -31.19 -5.78
N ARG A 508 -2.47 -30.05 -5.56
CA ARG A 508 -1.08 -29.81 -5.99
C ARG A 508 -0.08 -30.24 -4.92
N LEU A 509 1.04 -30.81 -5.33
CA LEU A 509 2.16 -31.16 -4.46
C LEU A 509 3.24 -30.10 -4.60
N ALA A 510 3.65 -29.48 -3.49
CA ALA A 510 4.66 -28.44 -3.47
C ALA A 510 5.87 -28.91 -2.66
N ILE A 511 7.00 -29.10 -3.31
CA ILE A 511 8.26 -29.49 -2.65
C ILE A 511 8.76 -28.27 -1.89
N GLU A 512 8.91 -28.36 -0.57
CA GLU A 512 9.56 -27.28 0.18
C GLU A 512 11.07 -27.32 -0.05
N ASN A 513 11.67 -26.19 -0.45
CA ASN A 513 13.12 -26.09 -0.43
C ASN A 513 13.61 -26.04 1.02
N ALA A 514 14.37 -27.06 1.41
CA ALA A 514 14.84 -27.29 2.76
C ALA A 514 16.14 -28.12 2.74
N PRO A 515 16.93 -28.15 3.83
CA PRO A 515 18.16 -28.94 3.89
C PRO A 515 17.92 -30.42 3.55
N GLY A 516 18.62 -30.91 2.53
CA GLY A 516 18.41 -32.22 1.91
C GLY A 516 18.40 -32.11 0.38
N PRO A 517 17.82 -33.07 -0.35
CA PRO A 517 17.83 -33.11 -1.82
C PRO A 517 17.02 -31.99 -2.49
N ALA A 518 16.27 -31.20 -1.71
CA ALA A 518 15.55 -30.01 -2.17
C ALA A 518 16.26 -28.70 -1.77
N MET A 519 17.57 -28.70 -1.53
CA MET A 519 18.28 -27.46 -1.18
C MET A 519 18.61 -26.60 -2.40
N SER A 520 18.90 -27.22 -3.56
CA SER A 520 19.28 -26.50 -4.78
C SER A 520 18.10 -26.33 -5.74
N ALA A 521 18.09 -25.20 -6.45
CA ALA A 521 17.06 -24.91 -7.45
C ALA A 521 17.08 -25.92 -8.61
N ASP A 522 18.27 -26.39 -8.99
CA ASP A 522 18.44 -27.36 -10.08
C ASP A 522 17.91 -28.75 -9.69
N ALA A 523 18.12 -29.19 -8.44
CA ALA A 523 17.57 -30.45 -7.96
C ALA A 523 16.03 -30.39 -7.91
N ILE A 524 15.45 -29.29 -7.42
CA ILE A 524 14.00 -29.09 -7.41
C ILE A 524 13.42 -29.10 -8.82
N LEU A 525 14.04 -28.35 -9.74
CA LEU A 525 13.60 -28.30 -11.13
C LEU A 525 13.65 -29.69 -11.78
N ARG A 526 14.71 -30.46 -11.52
CA ARG A 526 14.82 -31.85 -11.99
C ARG A 526 13.69 -32.72 -11.43
N MET A 527 13.37 -32.62 -10.15
CA MET A 527 12.27 -33.39 -9.53
C MET A 527 10.92 -33.06 -10.17
N ILE A 528 10.66 -31.76 -10.41
CA ILE A 528 9.45 -31.28 -11.08
C ILE A 528 9.37 -31.82 -12.51
N GLN A 529 10.43 -31.65 -13.30
CA GLN A 529 10.49 -32.09 -14.71
C GLN A 529 10.42 -33.62 -14.86
N SER A 530 10.92 -34.37 -13.87
CA SER A 530 10.93 -35.83 -13.87
C SER A 530 9.62 -36.46 -13.36
N THR A 531 8.65 -35.64 -12.97
CA THR A 531 7.33 -36.06 -12.46
C THR A 531 6.22 -35.53 -13.36
N ASP A 532 5.39 -34.61 -12.87
CA ASP A 532 4.34 -33.93 -13.65
C ASP A 532 4.28 -32.46 -13.22
N PRO A 533 4.86 -31.52 -13.99
CA PRO A 533 4.94 -30.11 -13.61
C PRO A 533 3.60 -29.39 -13.43
N ALA A 534 2.48 -29.96 -13.88
CA ALA A 534 1.15 -29.40 -13.63
C ALA A 534 0.64 -29.71 -12.22
N TRP A 535 1.17 -30.76 -11.59
CA TRP A 535 0.74 -31.30 -10.31
C TRP A 535 1.82 -31.28 -9.24
N VAL A 536 3.10 -31.20 -9.64
CA VAL A 536 4.26 -31.07 -8.77
C VAL A 536 4.95 -29.74 -9.05
N GLY A 537 5.15 -28.96 -7.99
CA GLY A 537 5.82 -27.68 -8.04
C GLY A 537 6.64 -27.46 -6.78
N VAL A 538 6.93 -26.19 -6.47
CA VAL A 538 7.73 -25.81 -5.30
C VAL A 538 6.90 -24.99 -4.31
N CYS A 539 7.11 -25.24 -3.02
CA CYS A 539 6.85 -24.27 -1.97
C CYS A 539 8.13 -23.46 -1.77
N PHE A 540 8.17 -22.23 -2.30
CA PHE A 540 9.37 -21.41 -2.28
C PHE A 540 9.55 -20.79 -0.88
N ASN A 541 10.37 -21.41 -0.06
CA ASN A 541 10.80 -20.92 1.25
C ASN A 541 11.96 -19.92 1.08
N PHE A 542 11.64 -18.63 1.19
CA PHE A 542 12.60 -17.54 1.05
C PHE A 542 13.74 -17.63 2.09
N GLY A 543 13.47 -18.21 3.28
CA GLY A 543 14.43 -18.32 4.38
C GLY A 543 15.65 -19.19 4.11
N GLN A 544 15.62 -20.04 3.08
CA GLN A 544 16.78 -20.86 2.71
C GLN A 544 17.74 -20.16 1.74
N TRP A 545 17.37 -18.98 1.21
CA TRP A 545 18.14 -18.25 0.20
C TRP A 545 18.75 -16.97 0.77
N LYS A 546 19.67 -17.13 1.73
CA LYS A 546 20.31 -15.99 2.41
C LYS A 546 21.27 -15.20 1.53
N ASP A 547 21.85 -15.84 0.52
CA ASP A 547 22.69 -15.18 -0.47
C ASP A 547 21.81 -14.51 -1.55
N PRO A 548 21.90 -13.19 -1.76
CA PRO A 548 21.06 -12.48 -2.73
C PRO A 548 21.21 -12.97 -4.18
N ALA A 549 22.40 -13.42 -4.59
CA ALA A 549 22.62 -13.93 -5.94
C ALA A 549 21.97 -15.29 -6.14
N ALA A 550 22.09 -16.19 -5.14
CA ALA A 550 21.39 -17.47 -5.12
C ALA A 550 19.87 -17.28 -5.10
N LEU A 551 19.35 -16.34 -4.31
CA LEU A 551 17.92 -15.99 -4.29
C LEU A 551 17.42 -15.55 -5.68
N ARG A 552 18.14 -14.64 -6.33
CA ARG A 552 17.82 -14.15 -7.68
C ARG A 552 17.79 -15.30 -8.70
N SER A 553 18.85 -16.12 -8.72
CA SER A 553 18.93 -17.27 -9.61
C SER A 553 17.82 -18.30 -9.34
N ALA A 554 17.50 -18.56 -8.08
CA ALA A 554 16.42 -19.48 -7.71
C ALA A 554 15.04 -18.97 -8.14
N ILE A 555 14.76 -17.67 -7.97
CA ILE A 555 13.51 -17.06 -8.45
C ILE A 555 13.41 -17.19 -9.97
N GLU A 556 14.46 -16.86 -10.72
CA GLU A 556 14.44 -16.98 -12.19
C GLU A 556 14.13 -18.40 -12.66
N LYS A 557 14.73 -19.41 -12.02
CA LYS A 557 14.55 -20.82 -12.38
C LYS A 557 13.19 -21.38 -11.95
N LEU A 558 12.76 -21.11 -10.73
CA LEU A 558 11.66 -21.83 -10.10
C LEU A 558 10.31 -21.11 -10.18
N ARG A 559 10.29 -19.78 -10.37
CA ARG A 559 9.06 -18.95 -10.39
C ARG A 559 7.90 -19.54 -11.22
N PRO A 560 8.12 -20.11 -12.42
CA PRO A 560 7.03 -20.72 -13.21
C PRO A 560 6.35 -21.93 -12.54
N HIS A 561 7.01 -22.54 -11.55
CA HIS A 561 6.58 -23.77 -10.88
C HIS A 561 6.20 -23.55 -9.40
N VAL A 562 6.10 -22.30 -8.95
CA VAL A 562 5.78 -21.99 -7.55
C VAL A 562 4.27 -22.13 -7.34
N PHE A 563 3.88 -23.04 -6.44
CA PHE A 563 2.48 -23.23 -6.04
C PHE A 563 2.15 -22.56 -4.70
N HIS A 564 3.15 -22.44 -3.84
CA HIS A 564 3.04 -21.88 -2.48
C HIS A 564 4.37 -21.26 -2.07
N THR A 565 4.42 -20.51 -0.97
CA THR A 565 5.67 -19.90 -0.49
C THR A 565 5.73 -19.88 1.03
N HIS A 566 6.94 -19.89 1.58
CA HIS A 566 7.19 -19.51 2.98
C HIS A 566 7.99 -18.23 3.03
N VAL A 567 7.32 -17.14 3.43
CA VAL A 567 7.91 -15.84 3.74
C VAL A 567 8.48 -15.93 5.15
N ALA A 568 9.75 -16.27 5.23
CA ALA A 568 10.48 -16.38 6.48
C ALA A 568 10.75 -15.00 7.08
N GLY A 569 10.67 -14.89 8.40
CA GLY A 569 11.19 -13.71 9.09
C GLY A 569 11.76 -14.02 10.45
N MET A 570 12.88 -13.37 10.74
CA MET A 570 13.73 -13.64 11.91
C MET A 570 13.77 -12.47 12.89
N GLY A 571 13.42 -11.26 12.43
CA GLY A 571 13.43 -10.06 13.24
C GLY A 571 13.21 -8.83 12.38
N PHE A 572 12.66 -7.79 12.99
CA PHE A 572 12.40 -6.52 12.33
C PHE A 572 13.38 -5.47 12.83
N ASP A 573 13.83 -4.60 11.93
CA ASP A 573 14.39 -3.33 12.36
C ASP A 573 13.31 -2.44 12.98
N ARG A 574 13.72 -1.28 13.52
CA ARG A 574 12.78 -0.32 14.14
C ARG A 574 11.72 0.24 13.18
N PHE A 575 11.80 -0.11 11.89
CA PHE A 575 10.91 0.36 10.82
C PHE A 575 9.99 -0.75 10.31
N GLY A 576 10.01 -1.93 10.93
CA GLY A 576 9.18 -3.05 10.51
C GLY A 576 9.67 -3.74 9.24
N ASN A 577 10.92 -3.51 8.81
CA ASN A 577 11.50 -4.28 7.72
C ASN A 577 12.23 -5.49 8.26
N ASP A 578 12.04 -6.64 7.62
CA ASP A 578 12.89 -7.80 7.83
C ASP A 578 14.06 -7.74 6.83
N ASN A 579 15.25 -7.41 7.32
CA ASN A 579 16.46 -7.27 6.51
C ASN A 579 17.22 -8.60 6.35
N SER A 580 16.66 -9.74 6.80
CA SER A 580 17.31 -11.04 6.64
C SER A 580 17.23 -11.58 5.21
N ILE A 581 16.29 -11.06 4.40
CA ILE A 581 16.02 -11.47 3.01
C ILE A 581 15.71 -10.21 2.19
N ASP A 582 16.21 -10.13 0.96
CA ASP A 582 15.92 -9.03 0.02
C ASP A 582 14.48 -9.12 -0.53
N TYR A 583 13.48 -8.91 0.32
CA TYR A 583 12.06 -8.94 -0.05
C TYR A 583 11.66 -7.81 -0.99
N ALA A 584 12.37 -6.67 -0.93
CA ALA A 584 12.17 -5.54 -1.83
C ALA A 584 12.42 -5.93 -3.29
N TYR A 585 13.35 -6.86 -3.55
CA TYR A 585 13.50 -7.48 -4.86
C TYR A 585 12.59 -8.71 -5.06
N ALA A 586 12.60 -9.63 -4.10
CA ALA A 586 12.05 -10.98 -4.30
C ALA A 586 10.54 -10.99 -4.58
N LEU A 587 9.77 -10.18 -3.85
CA LEU A 587 8.31 -10.15 -3.97
C LEU A 587 7.86 -9.54 -5.31
N PRO A 588 8.36 -8.36 -5.75
CA PRO A 588 8.08 -7.87 -7.10
C PRO A 588 8.52 -8.83 -8.21
N ALA A 589 9.69 -9.47 -8.08
CA ALA A 589 10.18 -10.42 -9.09
C ALA A 589 9.27 -11.66 -9.23
N MET A 590 8.72 -12.15 -8.12
CA MET A 590 7.71 -13.22 -8.11
C MET A 590 6.40 -12.76 -8.73
N ALA A 591 5.90 -11.58 -8.36
CA ALA A 591 4.66 -11.01 -8.88
C ALA A 591 4.70 -10.79 -10.41
N GLN A 592 5.83 -10.34 -10.96
CA GLN A 592 6.02 -10.16 -12.41
C GLN A 592 5.90 -11.45 -13.22
N GLY A 593 6.17 -12.61 -12.60
CA GLY A 593 6.00 -13.91 -13.25
C GLY A 593 4.56 -14.43 -13.26
N GLY A 594 3.59 -13.66 -12.77
CA GLY A 594 2.19 -14.08 -12.69
C GLY A 594 1.91 -15.06 -11.54
N PHE A 595 2.76 -15.10 -10.51
CA PHE A 595 2.51 -15.94 -9.34
C PHE A 595 1.21 -15.52 -8.64
N GLY A 596 0.24 -16.45 -8.56
CA GLY A 596 -1.06 -16.25 -7.92
C GLY A 596 -1.29 -17.09 -6.66
N GLY A 597 -0.29 -17.85 -6.20
CA GLY A 597 -0.37 -18.68 -4.99
C GLY A 597 -0.24 -17.85 -3.71
N ALA A 598 -0.33 -18.50 -2.54
CA ALA A 598 -0.31 -17.79 -1.28
C ALA A 598 1.11 -17.38 -0.84
N LEU A 599 1.21 -16.21 -0.21
CA LEU A 599 2.37 -15.71 0.51
C LEU A 599 2.23 -16.12 1.97
N SER A 600 2.76 -17.29 2.35
CA SER A 600 2.57 -17.82 3.69
C SER A 600 3.66 -17.37 4.65
N ILE A 601 3.28 -16.62 5.67
CA ILE A 601 4.15 -16.11 6.71
C ILE A 601 4.66 -17.26 7.58
N ARG A 602 5.99 -17.39 7.70
CA ARG A 602 6.70 -18.29 8.61
C ARG A 602 7.63 -17.47 9.52
N TYR A 603 7.10 -16.93 10.60
CA TYR A 603 7.89 -16.17 11.57
C TYR A 603 8.66 -17.12 12.51
N GLN A 604 9.97 -16.92 12.66
CA GLN A 604 10.86 -17.73 13.49
C GLN A 604 11.79 -16.87 14.38
N GLY A 605 11.42 -15.60 14.59
CA GLY A 605 12.19 -14.67 15.43
C GLY A 605 12.01 -14.87 16.94
N ARG A 606 12.87 -14.22 17.74
CA ARG A 606 12.94 -14.36 19.21
C ARG A 606 11.89 -13.54 20.00
N GLY A 607 10.78 -13.13 19.38
CA GLY A 607 9.76 -12.27 19.98
C GLY A 607 8.37 -12.90 20.03
N GLU A 608 7.38 -12.14 20.50
CA GLU A 608 5.97 -12.53 20.44
C GLU A 608 5.56 -12.83 18.99
N PRO A 609 5.12 -14.06 18.67
CA PRO A 609 4.86 -14.47 17.29
C PRO A 609 3.73 -13.67 16.65
N GLU A 610 2.75 -13.20 17.40
CA GLU A 610 1.68 -12.32 16.92
C GLU A 610 2.24 -11.01 16.35
N ARG A 611 3.22 -10.40 17.02
CA ARG A 611 3.87 -9.17 16.53
C ARG A 611 4.69 -9.47 15.29
N GLY A 612 5.39 -10.61 15.29
CA GLY A 612 6.21 -11.02 14.15
C GLY A 612 5.38 -11.28 12.90
N VAL A 613 4.27 -12.00 13.03
CA VAL A 613 3.33 -12.28 11.95
C VAL A 613 2.67 -11.00 11.46
N ALA A 614 2.25 -10.10 12.36
CA ALA A 614 1.68 -8.81 11.96
C ALA A 614 2.69 -7.95 11.18
N GLY A 615 3.96 -7.91 11.61
CA GLY A 615 5.02 -7.18 10.91
C GLY A 615 5.29 -7.75 9.51
N LEU A 616 5.34 -9.08 9.36
CA LEU A 616 5.57 -9.72 8.05
C LEU A 616 4.38 -9.51 7.13
N ARG A 617 3.14 -9.62 7.64
CA ARG A 617 1.92 -9.27 6.90
C ARG A 617 2.01 -7.83 6.38
N ASP A 618 2.33 -6.89 7.25
CA ASP A 618 2.41 -5.47 6.92
C ASP A 618 3.50 -5.19 5.86
N LEU A 619 4.64 -5.87 5.96
CA LEU A 619 5.72 -5.84 4.96
C LEU A 619 5.26 -6.40 3.60
N LEU A 620 4.59 -7.56 3.60
CA LEU A 620 4.05 -8.19 2.39
C LEU A 620 3.07 -7.26 1.67
N VAL A 621 2.14 -6.67 2.44
CA VAL A 621 1.17 -5.71 1.93
C VAL A 621 1.88 -4.51 1.29
N LYS A 622 2.82 -3.91 2.02
CA LYS A 622 3.62 -2.76 1.57
C LYS A 622 4.36 -3.04 0.26
N LEU A 623 5.06 -4.17 0.17
CA LEU A 623 5.89 -4.48 -0.99
C LEU A 623 5.09 -5.01 -2.18
N TRP A 624 4.01 -5.76 -1.94
CA TRP A 624 3.25 -6.42 -2.99
C TRP A 624 2.18 -5.53 -3.65
N ILE A 625 1.47 -4.70 -2.87
CA ILE A 625 0.50 -3.73 -3.41
C ILE A 625 1.20 -2.61 -4.18
N SER A 626 2.46 -2.32 -3.82
CA SER A 626 3.32 -1.46 -4.64
C SER A 626 3.67 -2.18 -5.95
N LYS A 627 2.75 -2.14 -6.94
CA LYS A 627 3.07 -2.46 -8.34
C LYS A 627 4.08 -1.44 -8.86
N ARG A 628 5.34 -1.57 -8.45
CA ARG A 628 6.44 -0.78 -8.95
C ARG A 628 7.43 -1.71 -9.60
N THR A 629 7.33 -1.67 -10.92
CA THR A 629 8.43 -1.85 -11.86
C THR A 629 9.72 -1.23 -11.33
N ALA A 630 10.53 -2.03 -10.65
CA ALA A 630 11.98 -1.89 -10.69
C ALA A 630 12.50 -2.67 -11.90
N VAL A 631 12.04 -2.30 -13.10
CA VAL A 631 12.83 -2.46 -14.33
C VAL A 631 13.39 -1.08 -14.61
N ALA A 632 14.42 -0.72 -13.85
CA ALA A 632 15.38 0.37 -14.13
C ALA A 632 16.63 0.31 -13.24
N ILE A 633 17.00 -0.85 -12.66
CA ILE A 633 18.41 -1.11 -12.28
C ILE A 633 19.06 -1.89 -13.44
N GLY A 634 18.83 -1.36 -14.64
CA GLY A 634 19.43 -1.78 -15.90
C GLY A 634 20.34 -0.67 -16.40
N LYS A 635 21.43 -0.43 -15.69
CA LYS A 635 22.71 -0.13 -16.35
C LYS A 635 23.74 -1.11 -15.79
N PRO A 636 24.64 -1.65 -16.64
CA PRO A 636 25.46 -2.80 -16.31
C PRO A 636 26.50 -2.42 -15.25
N LEU A 637 26.87 -3.38 -14.40
CA LEU A 637 28.17 -3.36 -13.74
C LEU A 637 29.23 -3.20 -14.85
N PRO A 638 30.16 -2.23 -14.76
CA PRO A 638 31.31 -2.24 -15.65
C PRO A 638 32.04 -3.56 -15.42
N GLY A 639 32.10 -4.40 -16.46
CA GLY A 639 32.94 -5.59 -16.44
C GLY A 639 34.41 -5.19 -16.25
N PRO A 640 35.26 -6.08 -15.73
CA PRO A 640 36.68 -5.82 -15.67
C PRO A 640 37.21 -5.72 -17.10
N THR A 641 37.61 -4.53 -17.53
CA THR A 641 38.44 -4.39 -18.74
C THR A 641 39.87 -4.84 -18.43
N PRO A 642 40.63 -5.38 -19.41
CA PRO A 642 41.95 -5.98 -19.22
C PRO A 642 42.98 -5.11 -18.49
#